data_AF-A0A8K0P167-F1
#
_entry.id   AF-A0A8K0P167-F1
#
_cell.length_a   1.000
_cell.length_b   1.000
_cell.length_c   1.000
_cell.angle_alpha   90.00
_cell.angle_beta   90.00
_cell.angle_gamma   90.00
#
_symmetry.space_group_name_H-M   'P 1'
#
loop_
_entity.id
_entity.type
_entity.pdbx_description
1 polymer ?
#
loop_
_entity_poly.entity_id
_entity_poly.type
_entity_poly.pdbx_seq_one_letter_code
_entity_poly.pdbx_strand_id
1 'polypeptide(L)'
;MIFSYAMEKSLNVGLSTKDALKQLHKDISSVLLEHEESERKRKRNIFRKGSWLNESLDHNSQYTTLCWTSAVILLINGLVFIFSYFLFDNPRYNFLPLQGLIIIVLLVINLYIVAWDNRLRHMEIPQRVHYILSQLKVASEKVQWSPDNYPHLCSPYSPCITLQWTYRDGHLINLPWALLVAGDVILMRPGQQAPGTCVSMEDKDGTVLQAGDVYSPQLHEEAREVFSVPKARAPLPNSRHLLQETPYLSNLRIALDGALNRPASCHNRDRHLLMVTCVEQATVPIIVVFVVFLNVFRHLYLSQWVGAGHWTEMFLLQPASASLPLLPVIFPATWLLLTSLGTARIQTIFQSSNQRRLPPVDPFDETDLSEPMHPAIEVSWKEVHRCLIDVIRGNGKVLSRTANLLHVLGSVTALCCVDKKGILSWPNPTAEKVFFLRNSKPSSRTSSITSINAIYNAPPSNIDSVPHQKFPGDEEEVVEDNLKPTFPHHDNNTVQTVAEVLDLTHDHGSPFRLQFDDQTWRRHLSSLKPLGLAILLNTCNMATQEHYSHFCSHVTCEAMYNEDLVPVTNRRMLDMCGEMAVFPGANKCLCELAKQIGFSDQAQDIFSLEEQLSTFRHVQPEMVRRDIKFARSLSIAKLKFPFPHMVGTVVKELSSGALQLMSQGTADIILDSCLEFWDGQDLCPLSPADRKKVQDFYQRTSLTAYCSAFAYRPLSRSVNSHLSNVYLELPADSKHLYMPYRSPTPMHWDTSRSTHPSNGHHVHSLLTQFHSTGY
;
A
#
# COMPACT_ATOMS: atom_id res chain seq x y z
N MET A 1 2.19 10.31 31.06
CA MET A 1 2.92 11.30 31.89
C MET A 1 4.45 11.17 31.77
N ILE A 2 4.97 10.50 30.72
CA ILE A 2 6.42 10.27 30.51
C ILE A 2 7.02 11.31 29.53
N PHE A 3 6.22 11.91 28.63
CA PHE A 3 6.65 13.08 27.85
C PHE A 3 6.91 14.34 28.69
N SER A 4 6.31 14.45 29.87
CA SER A 4 6.42 15.65 30.72
C SER A 4 7.81 15.82 31.34
N TYR A 5 8.58 14.74 31.50
CA TYR A 5 9.92 14.79 32.11
C TYR A 5 11.07 15.01 31.11
N ALA A 6 10.76 15.05 29.80
CA ALA A 6 11.72 15.38 28.74
C ALA A 6 11.52 16.79 28.14
N MET A 7 10.58 17.58 28.67
CA MET A 7 10.34 18.97 28.23
C MET A 7 11.21 20.02 28.94
N GLU A 8 12.09 19.64 29.87
CA GLU A 8 13.01 20.60 30.50
C GLU A 8 14.43 20.49 29.93
N LYS A 9 14.82 21.57 29.24
CA LYS A 9 16.14 21.95 28.73
C LYS A 9 16.65 21.26 27.46
N SER A 10 16.16 21.71 26.30
CA SER A 10 17.05 21.99 25.16
C SER A 10 16.32 22.73 24.04
N LEU A 11 16.39 24.06 24.00
CA LEU A 11 15.85 24.86 22.89
C LEU A 11 16.54 24.61 21.52
N ASN A 12 17.54 23.72 21.43
CA ASN A 12 18.43 23.55 20.27
C ASN A 12 18.66 22.08 19.85
N VAL A 13 17.73 21.15 20.08
CA VAL A 13 17.90 19.77 19.58
C VAL A 13 17.30 19.62 18.18
N GLY A 14 18.15 19.19 17.24
CA GLY A 14 17.78 18.98 15.84
C GLY A 14 18.00 20.19 14.95
N LEU A 15 17.96 19.97 13.64
CA LEU A 15 18.09 21.01 12.61
C LEU A 15 16.76 21.74 12.43
N SER A 16 16.82 23.03 12.10
CA SER A 16 15.61 23.77 11.70
C SER A 16 15.07 23.25 10.37
N THR A 17 13.75 23.29 10.15
CA THR A 17 13.16 22.85 8.87
C THR A 17 13.75 23.64 7.68
N LYS A 18 14.05 24.92 7.90
CA LYS A 18 14.68 25.79 6.89
C LYS A 18 16.10 25.35 6.55
N ASP A 19 16.92 25.06 7.55
CA ASP A 19 18.30 24.65 7.35
C ASP A 19 18.38 23.23 6.77
N ALA A 20 17.45 22.37 7.15
CA ALA A 20 17.26 21.05 6.55
C ALA A 20 17.04 21.11 5.03
N LEU A 21 16.09 21.94 4.59
CA LEU A 21 15.77 22.07 3.17
C LEU A 21 16.93 22.69 2.39
N LYS A 22 17.68 23.61 2.99
CA LYS A 22 18.91 24.14 2.41
C LYS A 22 20.00 23.07 2.30
N GLN A 23 20.15 22.22 3.31
CA GLN A 23 21.09 21.11 3.30
C GLN A 23 20.71 20.07 2.23
N LEU A 24 19.43 19.69 2.16
CA LEU A 24 18.90 18.81 1.12
C LEU A 24 19.15 19.38 -0.28
N HIS A 25 18.88 20.67 -0.47
CA HIS A 25 19.16 21.35 -1.73
C HIS A 25 20.65 21.31 -2.08
N LYS A 26 21.53 21.57 -1.12
CA LYS A 26 22.99 21.52 -1.30
C LYS A 26 23.46 20.12 -1.69
N ASP A 27 22.97 19.10 -1.00
CA ASP A 27 23.33 17.70 -1.21
C ASP A 27 22.87 17.19 -2.58
N ILE A 28 21.63 17.46 -2.96
CA ILE A 28 21.10 17.11 -4.30
C ILE A 28 21.88 17.85 -5.39
N SER A 29 22.20 19.13 -5.18
CA SER A 29 23.00 19.93 -6.11
C SER A 29 24.41 19.36 -6.29
N SER A 30 25.05 18.91 -5.19
CA SER A 30 26.36 18.27 -5.24
C SER A 30 26.36 17.01 -6.09
N VAL A 31 25.39 16.11 -5.87
CA VAL A 31 25.27 14.86 -6.65
C VAL A 31 25.01 15.15 -8.13
N LEU A 32 24.18 16.16 -8.43
CA LEU A 32 23.90 16.56 -9.81
C LEU A 32 25.14 17.12 -10.50
N LEU A 33 25.92 17.98 -9.83
CA LEU A 33 27.17 18.53 -10.34
C LEU A 33 28.21 17.44 -10.58
N GLU A 34 28.36 16.49 -9.65
CA GLU A 34 29.25 15.34 -9.79
C GLU A 34 28.88 14.49 -11.02
N HIS A 35 27.59 14.20 -11.21
CA HIS A 35 27.09 13.48 -12.37
C HIS A 35 27.33 14.26 -13.68
N GLU A 36 27.04 15.56 -13.72
CA GLU A 36 27.31 16.41 -14.89
C GLU A 36 28.80 16.48 -15.24
N GLU A 37 29.68 16.55 -14.24
CA GLU A 37 31.13 16.52 -14.44
C GLU A 37 31.63 15.17 -14.96
N SER A 38 31.14 14.07 -14.40
CA SER A 38 31.41 12.72 -14.89
C SER A 38 31.01 12.57 -16.36
N GLU A 39 29.82 13.05 -16.71
CA GLU A 39 29.31 13.08 -18.09
C GLU A 39 30.12 14.02 -18.99
N ARG A 40 30.56 15.19 -18.51
CA ARG A 40 31.46 16.10 -19.27
C ARG A 40 32.82 15.44 -19.53
N LYS A 41 33.40 14.75 -18.55
CA LYS A 41 34.65 13.98 -18.71
C LYS A 41 34.46 12.86 -19.73
N ARG A 42 33.33 12.16 -19.68
CA ARG A 42 32.96 11.12 -20.66
C ARG A 42 32.83 11.68 -22.08
N LYS A 43 32.24 12.88 -22.23
CA LYS A 43 32.03 13.58 -23.52
C LYS A 43 33.29 14.12 -24.17
N ARG A 44 34.34 14.42 -23.39
CA ARG A 44 35.60 15.00 -23.90
C ARG A 44 36.31 14.07 -24.91
N ASN A 45 35.99 12.77 -24.90
CA ASN A 45 36.34 11.82 -25.94
C ASN A 45 35.21 11.69 -26.97
N ILE A 46 35.10 12.68 -27.87
CA ILE A 46 34.03 12.80 -28.89
C ILE A 46 33.91 11.55 -29.77
N PHE A 47 35.01 10.84 -30.02
CA PHE A 47 35.09 9.63 -30.84
C PHE A 47 34.72 8.32 -30.11
N ARG A 48 34.30 8.39 -28.84
CA ARG A 48 33.98 7.18 -28.07
C ARG A 48 32.55 6.73 -28.36
N LYS A 49 32.39 5.43 -28.68
CA LYS A 49 31.11 4.73 -28.86
C LYS A 49 30.20 5.03 -27.66
N GLY A 50 29.08 5.73 -27.88
CA GLY A 50 28.10 6.08 -26.84
C GLY A 50 27.95 7.57 -26.47
N SER A 51 28.47 8.51 -27.27
CA SER A 51 28.02 9.92 -27.18
C SER A 51 26.59 10.06 -27.69
N TRP A 52 25.82 11.02 -27.16
CA TRP A 52 24.43 11.26 -27.60
C TRP A 52 24.35 11.51 -29.11
N LEU A 53 25.32 12.20 -29.71
CA LEU A 53 25.40 12.42 -31.16
C LEU A 53 25.63 11.11 -31.94
N ASN A 54 26.48 10.22 -31.43
CA ASN A 54 26.74 8.94 -32.07
C ASN A 54 25.51 8.02 -31.96
N GLU A 55 24.84 7.99 -30.80
CA GLU A 55 23.60 7.23 -30.61
C GLU A 55 22.43 7.78 -31.46
N SER A 56 22.44 9.07 -31.79
CA SER A 56 21.40 9.70 -32.61
C SER A 56 21.31 9.12 -34.02
N LEU A 57 22.42 8.69 -34.63
CA LEU A 57 22.46 8.24 -36.02
C LEU A 57 22.90 6.78 -36.17
N ASP A 58 23.28 6.10 -35.08
CA ASP A 58 23.72 4.71 -35.13
C ASP A 58 22.55 3.78 -35.46
N HIS A 59 22.72 2.98 -36.52
CA HIS A 59 21.79 1.94 -36.95
C HIS A 59 21.48 0.89 -35.86
N ASN A 60 22.36 0.72 -34.87
CA ASN A 60 22.12 -0.19 -33.73
C ASN A 60 21.23 0.42 -32.64
N SER A 61 20.97 1.73 -32.68
CA SER A 61 20.15 2.42 -31.70
C SER A 61 18.67 2.14 -31.96
N GLN A 62 17.97 1.55 -30.99
CA GLN A 62 16.52 1.32 -31.08
C GLN A 62 15.69 2.62 -31.00
N TYR A 63 16.33 3.75 -30.69
CA TYR A 63 15.67 5.04 -30.47
C TYR A 63 15.85 6.02 -31.63
N THR A 64 16.78 5.77 -32.57
CA THR A 64 16.94 6.66 -33.73
C THR A 64 15.81 6.51 -34.74
N THR A 65 15.27 7.63 -35.23
CA THR A 65 14.27 7.69 -36.32
C THR A 65 14.87 7.93 -37.69
N LEU A 66 16.15 8.31 -37.76
CA LEU A 66 16.89 8.48 -39.01
C LEU A 66 18.32 7.96 -38.81
N CYS A 67 18.64 6.83 -39.46
CA CYS A 67 19.99 6.27 -39.44
C CYS A 67 20.95 7.07 -40.31
N TRP A 68 22.25 6.94 -40.03
CA TRP A 68 23.30 7.53 -40.87
C TRP A 68 23.24 7.03 -42.32
N THR A 69 22.84 5.77 -42.55
CA THR A 69 22.66 5.17 -43.88
C THR A 69 21.60 5.93 -44.68
N SER A 70 20.42 6.15 -44.10
CA SER A 70 19.35 6.93 -44.72
C SER A 70 19.71 8.39 -44.94
N ALA A 71 20.43 8.99 -43.99
CA ALA A 71 20.92 10.36 -44.15
C ALA A 71 21.88 10.47 -45.35
N VAL A 72 22.78 9.50 -45.52
CA VAL A 72 23.71 9.45 -46.66
C VAL A 72 22.96 9.22 -47.98
N ILE A 73 21.99 8.30 -48.02
CA ILE A 73 21.21 8.03 -49.25
C ILE A 73 20.37 9.27 -49.62
N LEU A 74 19.75 9.95 -48.66
CA LEU A 74 19.01 11.20 -48.90
C LEU A 74 19.93 12.31 -49.42
N LEU A 75 21.16 12.42 -48.88
CA LEU A 75 22.15 13.37 -49.37
C LEU A 75 22.55 13.07 -50.82
N ILE A 76 22.82 11.79 -51.13
CA ILE A 76 23.14 11.34 -52.49
C ILE A 76 21.99 11.65 -53.44
N ASN A 77 20.75 11.36 -53.05
CA ASN A 77 19.56 11.70 -53.84
C ASN A 77 19.47 13.21 -54.10
N GLY A 78 19.63 14.06 -53.08
CA GLY A 78 19.62 15.51 -53.27
C GLY A 78 20.70 16.00 -54.25
N LEU A 79 21.92 15.46 -54.14
CA LEU A 79 23.03 15.79 -55.04
C LEU A 79 22.82 15.28 -56.46
N VAL A 80 22.26 14.09 -56.64
CA VAL A 80 21.95 13.51 -57.95
C VAL A 80 20.93 14.36 -58.70
N PHE A 81 19.89 14.87 -58.03
CA PHE A 81 18.90 15.75 -58.66
C PHE A 81 19.52 17.08 -59.12
N ILE A 82 20.44 17.66 -58.34
CA ILE A 82 21.16 18.89 -58.69
C ILE A 82 22.14 18.63 -59.84
N PHE A 83 22.93 17.56 -59.76
CA PHE A 83 23.95 17.23 -60.75
C PHE A 83 23.35 16.82 -62.10
N SER A 84 22.21 16.12 -62.10
CA SER A 84 21.50 15.73 -63.32
C SER A 84 21.02 16.93 -64.13
N TYR A 85 20.72 18.07 -63.49
CA TYR A 85 20.38 19.32 -64.18
C TYR A 85 21.59 19.92 -64.92
N PHE A 86 22.77 19.96 -64.28
CA PHE A 86 23.97 20.51 -64.90
C PHE A 86 24.49 19.67 -66.09
N LEU A 87 24.21 18.37 -66.10
CA LEU A 87 24.62 17.48 -67.19
C LEU A 87 23.61 17.38 -68.34
N PHE A 88 22.36 17.83 -68.13
CA PHE A 88 21.27 17.60 -69.08
C PHE A 88 20.45 18.88 -69.29
N ASP A 89 20.69 19.54 -70.42
CA ASP A 89 20.00 20.77 -70.82
C ASP A 89 18.65 20.44 -71.48
N ASN A 90 17.65 20.08 -70.67
CA ASN A 90 16.28 19.85 -71.14
C ASN A 90 15.25 20.62 -70.31
N PRO A 91 14.33 21.35 -70.98
CA PRO A 91 13.37 22.25 -70.31
C PRO A 91 12.38 21.51 -69.39
N ARG A 92 12.19 20.19 -69.58
CA ARG A 92 11.34 19.36 -68.72
C ARG A 92 11.88 19.18 -67.30
N TYR A 93 13.19 19.35 -67.10
CA TYR A 93 13.86 19.06 -65.84
C TYR A 93 14.31 20.32 -65.08
N ASN A 94 13.81 21.50 -65.46
CA ASN A 94 14.17 22.78 -64.84
C ASN A 94 13.86 22.87 -63.33
N PHE A 95 12.93 22.06 -62.82
CA PHE A 95 12.56 22.02 -61.40
C PHE A 95 13.39 21.03 -60.55
N LEU A 96 14.23 20.18 -61.16
CA LEU A 96 15.07 19.23 -60.42
C LEU A 96 16.02 19.87 -59.39
N PRO A 97 16.71 20.99 -59.66
CA PRO A 97 17.59 21.59 -58.66
C PRO A 97 16.80 22.11 -57.44
N LEU A 98 15.57 22.61 -57.66
CA LEU A 98 14.68 23.01 -56.57
C LEU A 98 14.25 21.80 -55.73
N GLN A 99 13.91 20.67 -56.36
CA GLN A 99 13.57 19.43 -55.67
C GLN A 99 14.75 18.88 -54.85
N GLY A 100 15.95 18.86 -55.43
CA GLY A 100 17.17 18.45 -54.73
C GLY A 100 17.49 19.35 -53.53
N LEU A 101 17.30 20.67 -53.67
CA LEU A 101 17.45 21.62 -52.57
C LEU A 101 16.45 21.35 -51.43
N ILE A 102 15.18 21.09 -51.75
CA ILE A 102 14.15 20.75 -50.76
C ILE A 102 14.53 19.49 -49.98
N ILE A 103 15.02 18.44 -50.64
CA ILE A 103 15.46 17.20 -49.99
C ILE A 103 16.61 17.47 -49.02
N ILE A 104 17.61 18.27 -49.42
CA ILE A 104 18.75 18.63 -48.55
C ILE A 104 18.28 19.45 -47.34
N VAL A 105 17.37 20.41 -47.53
CA VAL A 105 16.79 21.21 -46.44
C VAL A 105 16.03 20.30 -45.46
N LEU A 106 15.19 19.40 -45.96
CA LEU A 106 14.46 18.44 -45.13
C LEU A 106 15.40 17.47 -44.39
N LEU A 107 16.49 17.04 -45.02
CA LEU A 107 17.53 16.24 -44.37
C LEU A 107 18.15 16.99 -43.19
N VAL A 108 18.53 18.26 -43.37
CA VAL A 108 19.09 19.10 -42.30
C VAL A 108 18.09 19.26 -41.15
N ILE A 109 16.81 19.50 -41.46
CA ILE A 109 15.74 19.60 -40.46
C ILE A 109 15.59 18.29 -39.69
N ASN A 110 15.56 17.14 -40.37
CA ASN A 110 15.45 15.84 -39.71
C ASN A 110 16.67 15.52 -38.84
N LEU A 111 17.89 15.78 -39.32
CA LEU A 111 19.11 15.62 -38.52
C LEU A 111 19.05 16.49 -37.26
N TYR A 112 18.56 17.74 -37.38
CA TYR A 112 18.35 18.61 -36.23
C TYR A 112 17.31 18.03 -35.27
N ILE A 113 16.15 17.58 -35.75
CA ILE A 113 15.08 17.01 -34.92
C ILE A 113 15.57 15.78 -34.15
N VAL A 114 16.24 14.84 -34.82
CA VAL A 114 16.75 13.60 -34.19
C VAL A 114 17.85 13.90 -33.18
N ALA A 115 18.76 14.82 -33.51
CA ALA A 115 19.78 15.28 -32.57
C ALA A 115 19.15 15.99 -31.36
N TRP A 116 18.19 16.87 -31.59
CA TRP A 116 17.47 17.60 -30.55
C TRP A 116 16.71 16.67 -29.61
N ASP A 117 15.95 15.72 -30.16
CA ASP A 117 15.15 14.80 -29.36
C ASP A 117 16.02 13.88 -28.51
N ASN A 118 17.11 13.34 -29.08
CA ASN A 118 18.04 12.51 -28.32
C ASN A 118 18.79 13.33 -27.24
N ARG A 119 19.14 14.59 -27.54
CA ARG A 119 19.71 15.50 -26.53
C ARG A 119 18.73 15.71 -25.37
N LEU A 120 17.45 15.92 -25.66
CA LEU A 120 16.42 16.07 -24.63
C LEU A 120 16.23 14.78 -23.81
N ARG A 121 16.30 13.60 -24.43
CA ARG A 121 16.27 12.31 -23.72
C ARG A 121 17.41 12.18 -22.71
N HIS A 122 18.63 12.54 -23.12
CA HIS A 122 19.82 12.54 -22.24
C HIS A 122 19.74 13.59 -21.12
N MET A 123 19.00 14.69 -21.32
CA MET A 123 18.87 15.77 -20.34
C MET A 123 17.60 15.66 -19.46
N GLU A 124 16.70 14.72 -19.73
CA GLU A 124 15.37 14.66 -19.11
C GLU A 124 15.44 14.50 -17.57
N ILE A 125 16.20 13.53 -17.06
CA ILE A 125 16.35 13.32 -15.61
C ILE A 125 17.16 14.46 -14.95
N PRO A 126 18.32 14.90 -15.45
CA PRO A 126 19.02 16.06 -14.89
C PRO A 126 18.15 17.33 -14.82
N GLN A 127 17.38 17.63 -15.87
CA GLN A 127 16.46 18.77 -15.87
C GLN A 127 15.35 18.63 -14.82
N ARG A 128 14.87 17.41 -14.55
CA ARG A 128 13.92 17.14 -13.45
C ARG A 128 14.52 17.45 -12.09
N VAL A 129 15.78 17.06 -11.87
CA VAL A 129 16.49 17.35 -10.63
C VAL A 129 16.66 18.86 -10.46
N HIS A 130 17.04 19.59 -11.52
CA HIS A 130 17.07 21.06 -11.52
C HIS A 130 15.71 21.68 -11.17
N TYR A 131 14.61 21.14 -11.68
CA TYR A 131 13.27 21.57 -11.30
C TYR A 131 12.98 21.33 -9.81
N ILE A 132 13.31 20.15 -9.27
CA ILE A 132 13.16 19.85 -7.84
C ILE A 132 14.01 20.80 -7.00
N LEU A 133 15.25 21.08 -7.39
CA LEU A 133 16.11 22.07 -6.72
C LEU A 133 15.46 23.46 -6.70
N SER A 134 14.85 23.90 -7.81
CA SER A 134 14.13 25.18 -7.83
C SER A 134 12.95 25.21 -6.86
N GLN A 135 12.20 24.11 -6.73
CA GLN A 135 11.09 23.98 -5.79
C GLN A 135 11.60 23.97 -4.33
N LEU A 136 12.68 23.23 -4.05
CA LEU A 136 13.30 23.19 -2.73
C LEU A 136 13.82 24.56 -2.30
N LYS A 137 14.41 25.33 -3.23
CA LYS A 137 14.86 26.70 -2.95
C LYS A 137 13.68 27.59 -2.54
N VAL A 138 12.61 27.61 -3.34
CA VAL A 138 11.40 28.40 -3.04
C VAL A 138 10.76 27.93 -1.72
N ALA A 139 10.70 26.63 -1.46
CA ALA A 139 10.21 26.08 -0.21
C ALA A 139 11.07 26.55 0.97
N SER A 140 12.40 26.46 0.89
CA SER A 140 13.30 26.89 1.97
C SER A 140 13.18 28.38 2.34
N GLU A 141 12.72 29.22 1.41
CA GLU A 141 12.50 30.65 1.66
C GLU A 141 11.13 30.95 2.27
N LYS A 142 10.09 30.16 1.94
CA LYS A 142 8.68 30.41 2.29
C LYS A 142 8.11 29.49 3.37
N VAL A 143 8.83 28.46 3.78
CA VAL A 143 8.31 27.43 4.69
C VAL A 143 8.00 28.00 6.07
N GLN A 144 6.77 27.77 6.51
CA GLN A 144 6.25 27.99 7.85
C GLN A 144 5.47 26.75 8.26
N TRP A 145 6.18 25.63 8.47
CA TRP A 145 5.54 24.38 8.86
C TRP A 145 5.38 24.31 10.38
N SER A 146 4.18 23.97 10.84
CA SER A 146 3.89 23.63 12.23
C SER A 146 3.97 22.10 12.43
N PRO A 147 4.05 21.61 13.68
CA PRO A 147 3.98 20.18 13.98
C PRO A 147 2.77 19.47 13.34
N ASP A 148 1.64 20.16 13.20
CA ASP A 148 0.40 19.61 12.63
C ASP A 148 0.47 19.39 11.11
N ASN A 149 1.46 19.97 10.42
CA ASN A 149 1.66 19.71 8.99
C ASN A 149 2.32 18.36 8.72
N TYR A 150 2.90 17.74 9.75
CA TYR A 150 3.52 16.44 9.66
C TYR A 150 2.53 15.32 10.04
N PRO A 151 2.73 14.09 9.52
CA PRO A 151 2.01 12.93 10.02
C PRO A 151 2.15 12.77 11.54
N HIS A 152 1.12 12.24 12.19
CA HIS A 152 1.14 11.98 13.63
C HIS A 152 2.27 11.00 14.01
N LEU A 153 2.86 11.16 15.20
CA LEU A 153 3.96 10.30 15.66
C LEU A 153 3.56 8.82 15.76
N CYS A 154 2.34 8.56 16.22
CA CYS A 154 1.79 7.21 16.35
C CYS A 154 1.11 6.71 15.06
N SER A 155 1.32 7.37 13.91
CA SER A 155 0.83 6.86 12.63
C SER A 155 1.36 5.44 12.38
N PRO A 156 0.53 4.54 11.85
CA PRO A 156 0.90 3.14 11.74
C PRO A 156 2.03 2.91 10.75
N TYR A 157 2.95 2.01 11.10
CA TYR A 157 4.06 1.65 10.23
C TYR A 157 3.54 0.93 8.97
N SER A 158 3.89 1.42 7.79
CA SER A 158 3.59 0.79 6.51
C SER A 158 4.89 0.57 5.73
N PRO A 159 5.10 -0.61 5.10
CA PRO A 159 6.27 -0.87 4.27
C PRO A 159 6.34 0.00 3.01
N CYS A 160 5.29 0.78 2.72
CA CYS A 160 5.22 1.73 1.61
C CYS A 160 5.33 3.19 2.05
N ILE A 161 5.12 3.47 3.34
CA ILE A 161 5.14 4.82 3.90
C ILE A 161 6.22 4.82 4.99
N THR A 162 7.44 5.12 4.59
CA THR A 162 8.60 5.15 5.47
C THR A 162 8.70 6.51 6.16
N LEU A 163 8.33 6.55 7.44
CA LEU A 163 8.42 7.72 8.29
C LEU A 163 9.46 7.49 9.40
N GLN A 164 10.08 8.56 9.86
CA GLN A 164 11.11 8.56 10.88
C GLN A 164 10.84 9.66 11.91
N TRP A 165 10.82 9.29 13.18
CA TRP A 165 10.78 10.26 14.27
C TRP A 165 12.07 11.07 14.27
N THR A 166 11.94 12.38 14.07
CA THR A 166 13.04 13.30 13.82
C THR A 166 12.81 14.59 14.60
N TYR A 167 13.87 15.16 15.18
CA TYR A 167 13.79 16.47 15.81
C TYR A 167 13.96 17.58 14.77
N ARG A 168 12.93 18.42 14.62
CA ARG A 168 12.93 19.64 13.78
C ARG A 168 12.40 20.81 14.57
N ASP A 169 13.06 21.97 14.45
CA ASP A 169 12.62 23.20 15.13
C ASP A 169 12.36 22.99 16.64
N GLY A 170 13.17 22.14 17.29
CA GLY A 170 13.04 21.78 18.71
C GLY A 170 11.91 20.80 19.05
N HIS A 171 11.11 20.34 18.08
CA HIS A 171 9.97 19.44 18.27
C HIS A 171 10.24 18.06 17.66
N LEU A 172 9.71 17.02 18.29
CA LEU A 172 9.72 15.67 17.73
C LEU A 172 8.58 15.53 16.72
N ILE A 173 8.91 15.28 15.45
CA ILE A 173 7.95 15.15 14.35
C ILE A 173 8.14 13.81 13.62
N ASN A 174 7.13 13.38 12.86
CA ASN A 174 7.20 12.18 12.04
C ASN A 174 7.52 12.53 10.57
N LEU A 175 8.77 12.39 10.15
CA LEU A 175 9.25 12.88 8.86
C LEU A 175 9.40 11.76 7.81
N PRO A 176 8.94 11.95 6.56
CA PRO A 176 9.23 11.03 5.47
C PRO A 176 10.74 10.92 5.19
N TRP A 177 11.22 9.71 4.89
CA TRP A 177 12.65 9.48 4.62
C TRP A 177 13.22 10.31 3.47
N ALA A 178 12.39 10.71 2.50
CA ALA A 178 12.79 11.57 1.39
C ALA A 178 13.21 13.00 1.82
N LEU A 179 12.83 13.42 3.03
CA LEU A 179 13.16 14.74 3.59
C LEU A 179 14.22 14.67 4.70
N LEU A 180 14.75 13.48 5.02
CA LEU A 180 15.86 13.32 5.95
C LEU A 180 17.17 13.82 5.32
N VAL A 181 18.01 14.47 6.12
CA VAL A 181 19.31 15.01 5.71
C VAL A 181 20.41 14.65 6.70
N ALA A 182 21.66 14.65 6.22
CA ALA A 182 22.83 14.57 7.07
C ALA A 182 22.83 15.69 8.13
N GLY A 183 23.09 15.32 9.38
CA GLY A 183 23.02 16.20 10.55
C GLY A 183 21.68 16.14 11.29
N ASP A 184 20.69 15.40 10.79
CA ASP A 184 19.42 15.20 11.50
C ASP A 184 19.60 14.38 12.78
N VAL A 185 18.92 14.80 13.84
CA VAL A 185 18.79 14.01 15.07
C VAL A 185 17.51 13.20 14.96
N ILE A 186 17.65 11.89 14.79
CA ILE A 186 16.54 10.94 14.70
C ILE A 186 16.39 10.18 16.01
N LEU A 187 15.17 9.80 16.35
CA LEU A 187 14.89 8.92 17.48
C LEU A 187 14.65 7.50 16.96
N MET A 188 15.60 6.60 17.25
CA MET A 188 15.51 5.20 16.86
C MET A 188 14.65 4.45 17.87
N ARG A 189 13.61 3.76 17.36
CA ARG A 189 12.75 2.88 18.16
C ARG A 189 13.26 1.44 18.09
N PRO A 190 13.15 0.65 19.16
CA PRO A 190 13.51 -0.76 19.15
C PRO A 190 12.84 -1.51 17.98
N GLY A 191 13.61 -2.32 17.25
CA GLY A 191 13.11 -3.07 16.10
C GLY A 191 12.96 -2.25 14.79
N GLN A 192 13.31 -0.97 14.78
CA GLN A 192 13.26 -0.13 13.58
C GLN A 192 14.56 -0.20 12.78
N GLN A 193 14.44 -0.27 11.44
CA GLN A 193 15.58 -0.18 10.52
C GLN A 193 16.11 1.25 10.42
N ALA A 194 17.44 1.39 10.43
CA ALA A 194 18.12 2.66 10.25
C ALA A 194 17.96 3.16 8.80
N PRO A 195 17.54 4.43 8.60
CA PRO A 195 17.33 5.00 7.26
C PRO A 195 18.63 5.22 6.48
N GLY A 196 19.75 5.29 7.18
CA GLY A 196 21.09 5.55 6.67
C GLY A 196 22.09 5.39 7.81
N THR A 197 23.36 5.60 7.50
CA THR A 197 24.44 5.57 8.49
C THR A 197 24.19 6.59 9.59
N CYS A 198 24.05 6.13 10.84
CA CYS A 198 23.81 6.99 11.99
C CYS A 198 24.61 6.56 13.22
N VAL A 199 24.91 7.53 14.09
CA VAL A 199 25.74 7.33 15.28
C VAL A 199 24.95 7.66 16.53
N SER A 200 24.98 6.77 17.52
CA SER A 200 24.36 7.00 18.84
C SER A 200 24.95 8.23 19.53
N MET A 201 24.09 9.10 20.06
CA MET A 201 24.46 10.29 20.82
C MET A 201 24.63 10.00 22.32
N GLU A 202 24.19 8.83 22.77
CA GLU A 202 24.13 8.46 24.19
C GLU A 202 25.35 7.61 24.61
N ASP A 203 25.93 6.84 23.68
CA ASP A 203 27.10 5.99 23.92
C ASP A 203 28.41 6.72 23.66
N LYS A 204 29.34 6.69 24.62
CA LYS A 204 30.69 7.29 24.47
C LYS A 204 31.55 6.60 23.40
N ASP A 205 31.26 5.33 23.10
CA ASP A 205 31.93 4.54 22.05
C ASP A 205 31.14 4.54 20.72
N GLY A 206 30.01 5.25 20.65
CA GLY A 206 29.24 5.53 19.44
C GLY A 206 28.90 4.29 18.62
N THR A 207 27.92 3.49 19.06
CA THR A 207 27.35 2.43 18.22
C THR A 207 26.89 3.04 16.89
N VAL A 208 27.50 2.57 15.79
CA VAL A 208 27.20 3.03 14.42
C VAL A 208 26.27 2.02 13.79
N LEU A 209 25.09 2.48 13.39
CA LEU A 209 24.16 1.68 12.60
C LEU A 209 24.34 2.05 11.13
N GLN A 210 24.44 1.05 10.27
CA GLN A 210 24.45 1.23 8.82
C GLN A 210 23.03 1.26 8.26
N ALA A 211 22.88 1.73 7.02
CA ALA A 211 21.60 1.72 6.32
C ALA A 211 21.00 0.30 6.28
N GLY A 212 19.80 0.13 6.83
CA GLY A 212 19.09 -1.15 6.89
C GLY A 212 19.34 -1.98 8.16
N ASP A 213 20.33 -1.63 8.99
CA ASP A 213 20.55 -2.27 10.28
C ASP A 213 19.36 -2.01 11.22
N VAL A 214 19.00 -3.00 12.05
CA VAL A 214 17.92 -2.84 13.02
C VAL A 214 18.47 -2.41 14.36
N TYR A 215 17.90 -1.36 14.93
CA TYR A 215 18.23 -0.94 16.29
C TYR A 215 17.66 -1.93 17.32
N SER A 216 18.56 -2.61 18.05
CA SER A 216 18.25 -3.46 19.20
C SER A 216 19.11 -3.04 20.40
N PRO A 217 18.53 -2.43 21.45
CA PRO A 217 19.28 -1.97 22.61
C PRO A 217 19.82 -3.10 23.51
N GLN A 218 19.32 -4.32 23.36
CA GLN A 218 19.72 -5.45 24.21
C GLN A 218 20.53 -6.48 23.40
N LEU A 219 21.83 -6.53 23.68
CA LEU A 219 22.69 -7.65 23.32
C LEU A 219 22.46 -8.79 24.33
N HIS A 220 21.80 -9.84 23.86
CA HIS A 220 22.08 -11.26 24.18
C HIS A 220 22.45 -11.58 25.64
N GLU A 221 21.50 -12.09 26.44
CA GLU A 221 21.68 -13.28 27.32
C GLU A 221 20.38 -13.70 28.04
N GLU A 222 19.56 -12.75 28.50
CA GLU A 222 18.41 -13.05 29.38
C GLU A 222 17.14 -13.58 28.69
N ALA A 223 16.98 -13.37 27.38
CA ALA A 223 15.80 -13.81 26.61
C ALA A 223 15.78 -15.32 26.33
N ARG A 224 16.89 -16.02 26.57
CA ARG A 224 17.01 -17.49 26.41
C ARG A 224 16.89 -18.27 27.72
N GLU A 225 16.79 -17.58 28.85
CA GLU A 225 16.59 -18.26 30.12
C GLU A 225 15.15 -18.79 30.21
N VAL A 226 14.99 -20.11 30.30
CA VAL A 226 13.71 -20.72 30.62
C VAL A 226 13.39 -20.40 32.08
N PHE A 227 12.36 -19.58 32.29
CA PHE A 227 11.84 -19.26 33.62
C PHE A 227 10.42 -19.80 33.80
N SER A 228 10.03 -20.05 35.04
CA SER A 228 8.71 -20.58 35.42
C SER A 228 7.77 -19.53 36.02
N VAL A 229 8.30 -18.37 36.41
CA VAL A 229 7.56 -17.29 37.08
C VAL A 229 7.61 -16.02 36.22
N PRO A 230 6.49 -15.27 36.07
CA PRO A 230 6.49 -14.03 35.30
C PRO A 230 7.60 -13.06 35.71
N LYS A 231 8.31 -12.51 34.74
CA LYS A 231 9.39 -11.52 34.95
C LYS A 231 8.91 -10.13 34.55
N ALA A 232 9.17 -9.13 35.39
CA ALA A 232 8.97 -7.74 35.03
C ALA A 232 10.18 -7.24 34.22
N ARG A 233 9.94 -6.80 32.99
CA ARG A 233 10.94 -6.25 32.07
C ARG A 233 10.77 -4.74 31.97
N ALA A 234 11.89 -4.03 31.95
CA ALA A 234 11.88 -2.62 31.63
C ALA A 234 11.56 -2.44 30.14
N PRO A 235 10.74 -1.44 29.77
CA PRO A 235 10.53 -1.09 28.37
C PRO A 235 11.86 -0.78 27.68
N LEU A 236 12.06 -1.31 26.46
CA LEU A 236 13.28 -1.05 25.69
C LEU A 236 13.38 0.45 25.36
N PRO A 237 14.53 1.11 25.62
CA PRO A 237 14.64 2.54 25.45
C PRO A 237 14.80 2.93 23.98
N ASN A 238 14.11 4.01 23.59
CA ASN A 238 14.42 4.75 22.37
C ASN A 238 15.74 5.50 22.56
N SER A 239 16.55 5.58 21.50
CA SER A 239 17.84 6.27 21.56
C SER A 239 18.00 7.30 20.45
N ARG A 240 18.67 8.40 20.79
CA ARG A 240 18.94 9.49 19.85
C ARG A 240 20.16 9.16 19.01
N HIS A 241 19.99 9.25 17.69
CA HIS A 241 21.05 9.02 16.72
C HIS A 241 21.22 10.25 15.82
N LEU A 242 22.47 10.58 15.52
CA LEU A 242 22.81 11.60 14.51
C LEU A 242 23.00 10.92 13.16
N LEU A 243 22.21 11.34 12.18
CA LEU A 243 22.27 10.84 10.82
C LEU A 243 23.49 11.45 10.10
N GLN A 244 24.37 10.63 9.53
CA GLN A 244 25.59 11.11 8.87
C GLN A 244 25.42 11.36 7.37
N GLU A 245 24.42 10.75 6.75
CA GLU A 245 24.19 10.84 5.31
C GLU A 245 22.73 11.15 4.98
N THR A 246 22.50 11.74 3.81
CA THR A 246 21.15 12.05 3.30
C THR A 246 20.61 10.84 2.52
N PRO A 247 19.64 10.07 3.05
CA PRO A 247 19.25 8.76 2.49
C PRO A 247 18.74 8.83 1.05
N TYR A 248 18.04 9.91 0.71
CA TYR A 248 17.48 10.13 -0.62
C TYR A 248 18.53 10.14 -1.75
N LEU A 249 19.79 10.51 -1.45
CA LEU A 249 20.85 10.61 -2.46
C LEU A 249 21.18 9.27 -3.11
N SER A 250 21.06 8.16 -2.37
CA SER A 250 21.29 6.81 -2.92
C SER A 250 20.34 6.52 -4.09
N ASN A 251 19.04 6.75 -3.88
CA ASN A 251 17.99 6.59 -4.89
C ASN A 251 18.18 7.57 -6.07
N LEU A 252 18.62 8.81 -5.78
CA LEU A 252 18.89 9.79 -6.82
C LEU A 252 20.05 9.37 -7.73
N ARG A 253 21.14 8.85 -7.17
CA ARG A 253 22.28 8.33 -7.96
C ARG A 253 21.85 7.19 -8.87
N ILE A 254 21.10 6.22 -8.31
CA ILE A 254 20.54 5.10 -9.09
C ILE A 254 19.64 5.62 -10.22
N ALA A 255 18.81 6.62 -9.96
CA ALA A 255 17.91 7.20 -10.98
C ALA A 255 18.66 7.95 -12.08
N LEU A 256 19.75 8.65 -11.75
CA LEU A 256 20.61 9.35 -12.72
C LEU A 256 21.41 8.37 -13.58
N ASP A 257 22.06 7.39 -12.96
CA ASP A 257 22.89 6.40 -13.67
C ASP A 257 22.05 5.41 -14.48
N GLY A 258 20.87 5.03 -13.96
CA GLY A 258 19.91 4.15 -14.62
C GLY A 258 18.97 4.84 -15.61
N ALA A 259 19.06 6.17 -15.78
CA ALA A 259 18.09 6.96 -16.55
C ALA A 259 17.90 6.46 -17.99
N LEU A 260 19.01 6.10 -18.66
CA LEU A 260 19.04 5.69 -20.06
C LEU A 260 18.97 4.17 -20.26
N ASN A 261 19.18 3.38 -19.19
CA ASN A 261 19.22 1.91 -19.24
C ASN A 261 17.82 1.27 -19.21
N ARG A 262 16.77 2.06 -19.45
CA ARG A 262 15.40 1.55 -19.50
C ARG A 262 15.20 0.71 -20.76
N PRO A 263 14.47 -0.42 -20.69
CA PRO A 263 14.18 -1.21 -21.88
C PRO A 263 13.38 -0.39 -22.90
N ALA A 264 13.65 -0.60 -24.19
CA ALA A 264 12.87 0.05 -25.24
C ALA A 264 11.44 -0.49 -25.25
N SER A 265 10.46 0.41 -25.41
CA SER A 265 9.06 0.04 -25.62
C SER A 265 8.89 -0.83 -26.88
N CYS A 266 7.90 -1.74 -26.90
CA CYS A 266 7.58 -2.56 -28.08
C CYS A 266 7.43 -1.71 -29.36
N HIS A 267 6.69 -0.60 -29.30
CA HIS A 267 6.51 0.32 -30.42
C HIS A 267 7.84 0.85 -31.00
N ASN A 268 8.83 1.16 -30.15
CA ASN A 268 10.15 1.59 -30.61
C ASN A 268 10.94 0.44 -31.26
N ARG A 269 10.78 -0.78 -30.74
CA ARG A 269 11.41 -1.98 -31.30
C ARG A 269 10.81 -2.35 -32.66
N ASP A 270 9.49 -2.32 -32.78
CA ASP A 270 8.78 -2.61 -34.03
C ASP A 270 9.08 -1.55 -35.09
N ARG A 271 9.12 -0.28 -34.68
CA ARG A 271 9.58 0.82 -35.52
C ARG A 271 10.99 0.61 -36.04
N HIS A 272 11.94 0.25 -35.16
CA HIS A 272 13.33 -0.01 -35.56
C HIS A 272 13.43 -1.19 -36.53
N LEU A 273 12.74 -2.30 -36.24
CA LEU A 273 12.67 -3.47 -37.12
C LEU A 273 12.12 -3.11 -38.50
N LEU A 274 10.97 -2.44 -38.56
CA LEU A 274 10.31 -2.12 -39.82
C LEU A 274 11.12 -1.11 -40.64
N MET A 275 11.48 0.03 -40.04
CA MET A 275 12.11 1.11 -40.78
C MET A 275 13.58 0.82 -41.08
N VAL A 276 14.36 0.43 -40.07
CA VAL A 276 15.80 0.27 -40.24
C VAL A 276 16.13 -1.09 -40.87
N THR A 277 15.60 -2.19 -40.32
CA THR A 277 15.97 -3.53 -40.79
C THR A 277 15.26 -3.91 -42.09
N CYS A 278 13.94 -3.79 -42.15
CA CYS A 278 13.16 -4.24 -43.32
C CYS A 278 13.23 -3.25 -44.48
N VAL A 279 13.02 -1.95 -44.22
CA VAL A 279 12.98 -0.93 -45.29
C VAL A 279 14.38 -0.50 -45.70
N GLU A 280 15.17 0.08 -44.78
CA GLU A 280 16.47 0.67 -45.10
C GLU A 280 17.54 -0.37 -45.47
N GLN A 281 17.67 -1.47 -44.71
CA GLN A 281 18.74 -2.46 -44.92
C GLN A 281 18.40 -3.54 -45.96
N ALA A 282 17.12 -3.85 -46.19
CA ALA A 282 16.72 -4.87 -47.15
C ALA A 282 16.03 -4.28 -48.39
N THR A 283 14.91 -3.57 -48.22
CA THR A 283 14.04 -3.17 -49.34
C THR A 283 14.70 -2.14 -50.26
N VAL A 284 15.30 -1.08 -49.69
CA VAL A 284 15.95 0.00 -50.46
C VAL A 284 17.10 -0.54 -51.34
N PRO A 285 18.07 -1.30 -50.82
CA PRO A 285 19.13 -1.89 -51.64
C PRO A 285 18.59 -2.80 -52.75
N ILE A 286 17.61 -3.67 -52.44
CA ILE A 286 17.03 -4.60 -53.42
C ILE A 286 16.38 -3.83 -54.58
N ILE A 287 15.59 -2.79 -54.28
CA ILE A 287 14.91 -1.99 -55.31
C ILE A 287 15.93 -1.20 -56.14
N VAL A 288 16.94 -0.59 -55.52
CA VAL A 288 17.99 0.14 -56.25
C VAL A 288 18.74 -0.82 -57.20
N VAL A 289 19.15 -2.00 -56.72
CA VAL A 289 19.81 -3.01 -57.55
C VAL A 289 18.90 -3.48 -58.68
N PHE A 290 17.63 -3.73 -58.41
CA PHE A 290 16.65 -4.16 -59.41
C PHE A 290 16.42 -3.09 -60.49
N VAL A 291 16.25 -1.82 -60.11
CA VAL A 291 16.08 -0.70 -61.05
C VAL A 291 17.33 -0.49 -61.89
N VAL A 292 18.53 -0.58 -61.30
CA VAL A 292 19.78 -0.51 -62.06
C VAL A 292 19.89 -1.68 -63.03
N PHE A 293 19.57 -2.90 -62.60
CA PHE A 293 19.58 -4.10 -63.46
C PHE A 293 18.62 -3.95 -64.65
N LEU A 294 17.37 -3.53 -64.41
CA LEU A 294 16.40 -3.28 -65.48
C LEU A 294 16.90 -2.20 -66.46
N ASN A 295 17.59 -1.18 -65.97
CA ASN A 295 18.16 -0.14 -66.81
C ASN A 295 19.37 -0.60 -67.62
N VAL A 296 20.23 -1.45 -67.06
CA VAL A 296 21.31 -2.11 -67.81
C VAL A 296 20.71 -2.98 -68.92
N PHE A 297 19.72 -3.81 -68.59
CA PHE A 297 19.03 -4.66 -69.58
C PHE A 297 18.36 -3.81 -70.67
N ARG A 298 17.68 -2.72 -70.28
CA ARG A 298 17.07 -1.78 -71.21
C ARG A 298 18.08 -1.14 -72.15
N HIS A 299 19.25 -0.75 -71.62
CA HIS A 299 20.32 -0.13 -72.40
C HIS A 299 20.95 -1.12 -73.40
N LEU A 300 21.17 -2.38 -73.00
CA LEU A 300 21.85 -3.38 -73.82
C LEU A 300 20.94 -4.03 -74.88
N TYR A 301 19.69 -4.35 -74.55
CA TYR A 301 18.83 -5.20 -75.40
C TYR A 301 17.59 -4.49 -75.96
N LEU A 302 17.04 -3.49 -75.24
CA LEU A 302 15.76 -2.85 -75.61
C LEU A 302 15.94 -1.42 -76.16
N SER A 303 17.17 -0.96 -76.36
CA SER A 303 17.48 0.38 -76.83
C SER A 303 16.84 0.72 -78.18
N GLN A 304 16.69 -0.27 -79.06
CA GLN A 304 16.05 -0.13 -80.38
C GLN A 304 14.52 -0.07 -80.34
N TRP A 305 13.88 -0.61 -79.29
CA TRP A 305 12.41 -0.77 -79.23
C TRP A 305 11.72 0.24 -78.32
N VAL A 306 12.37 0.60 -77.20
CA VAL A 306 11.80 1.47 -76.16
C VAL A 306 12.51 2.84 -76.10
N GLY A 307 13.64 2.97 -76.82
CA GLY A 307 14.52 4.14 -76.75
C GLY A 307 15.44 4.09 -75.51
N ALA A 308 16.74 4.25 -75.72
CA ALA A 308 17.67 4.50 -74.63
C ALA A 308 17.56 5.98 -74.24
N GLY A 309 16.95 6.26 -73.08
CA GLY A 309 17.03 7.60 -72.47
C GLY A 309 18.48 8.02 -72.22
N HIS A 310 18.71 9.28 -71.83
CA HIS A 310 20.07 9.70 -71.50
C HIS A 310 20.60 8.93 -70.28
N TRP A 311 21.90 8.62 -70.25
CA TRP A 311 22.49 7.75 -69.22
C TRP A 311 22.30 8.32 -67.81
N THR A 312 22.27 9.64 -67.64
CA THR A 312 21.99 10.29 -66.34
C THR A 312 20.57 10.01 -65.86
N GLU A 313 19.60 10.00 -66.77
CA GLU A 313 18.21 9.68 -66.43
C GLU A 313 18.08 8.21 -66.03
N MET A 314 18.70 7.30 -66.78
CA MET A 314 18.58 5.85 -66.57
C MET A 314 19.33 5.37 -65.32
N PHE A 315 20.54 5.85 -65.07
CA PHE A 315 21.42 5.30 -64.02
C PHE A 315 21.52 6.18 -62.78
N LEU A 316 21.13 7.45 -62.85
CA LEU A 316 21.15 8.35 -61.69
C LEU A 316 19.74 8.73 -61.25
N LEU A 317 18.94 9.35 -62.14
CA LEU A 317 17.64 9.90 -61.76
C LEU A 317 16.60 8.82 -61.42
N GLN A 318 16.53 7.73 -62.19
CA GLN A 318 15.57 6.66 -61.97
C GLN A 318 15.83 5.87 -60.66
N PRO A 319 17.07 5.42 -60.35
CA PRO A 319 17.36 4.81 -59.05
C PRO A 319 17.12 5.78 -57.88
N ALA A 320 17.48 7.05 -58.03
CA ALA A 320 17.24 8.06 -57.00
C ALA A 320 15.75 8.26 -56.72
N SER A 321 14.95 8.38 -57.78
CA SER A 321 13.49 8.51 -57.70
C SER A 321 12.81 7.26 -57.16
N ALA A 322 13.35 6.07 -57.41
CA ALA A 322 12.82 4.81 -56.88
C ALA A 322 13.12 4.64 -55.37
N SER A 323 14.26 5.15 -54.89
CA SER A 323 14.64 5.06 -53.48
C SER A 323 13.95 6.11 -52.59
N LEU A 324 13.64 7.29 -53.12
CA LEU A 324 13.13 8.43 -52.34
C LEU A 324 11.83 8.14 -51.55
N PRO A 325 10.80 7.46 -52.09
CA PRO A 325 9.56 7.17 -51.35
C PRO A 325 9.74 6.22 -50.16
N LEU A 326 10.84 5.45 -50.15
CA LEU A 326 11.14 4.46 -49.11
C LEU A 326 11.95 5.06 -47.96
N LEU A 327 12.51 6.27 -48.13
CA LEU A 327 13.34 6.92 -47.12
C LEU A 327 12.49 7.75 -46.16
N PRO A 328 12.83 7.79 -44.85
CA PRO A 328 12.03 8.47 -43.85
C PRO A 328 12.23 10.00 -43.88
N VAL A 329 11.61 10.69 -44.84
CA VAL A 329 11.71 12.16 -44.99
C VAL A 329 10.77 12.90 -44.04
N ILE A 330 9.53 12.45 -43.89
CA ILE A 330 8.53 13.11 -43.01
C ILE A 330 8.40 12.37 -41.67
N PHE A 331 8.74 11.08 -41.66
CA PHE A 331 8.52 10.17 -40.55
C PHE A 331 9.15 10.63 -39.21
N PRO A 332 10.41 11.10 -39.14
CA PRO A 332 11.00 11.54 -37.87
C PRO A 332 10.21 12.68 -37.21
N ALA A 333 9.76 13.65 -38.01
CA ALA A 333 9.00 14.80 -37.53
C ALA A 333 7.59 14.40 -37.09
N THR A 334 6.89 13.57 -37.88
CA THR A 334 5.54 13.12 -37.53
C THR A 334 5.53 12.18 -36.34
N TRP A 335 6.52 11.30 -36.22
CA TRP A 335 6.68 10.42 -35.06
C TRP A 335 6.81 11.24 -33.77
N LEU A 336 7.73 12.21 -33.75
CA LEU A 336 7.92 13.09 -32.60
C LEU A 336 6.64 13.87 -32.27
N LEU A 337 5.95 14.41 -33.28
CA LEU A 337 4.72 15.18 -33.08
C LEU A 337 3.59 14.31 -32.52
N LEU A 338 3.39 13.10 -33.05
CA LEU A 338 2.34 12.19 -32.58
C LEU A 338 2.59 11.70 -31.16
N THR A 339 3.83 11.29 -30.85
CA THR A 339 4.19 10.87 -29.49
C THR A 339 4.09 12.03 -28.49
N SER A 340 4.52 13.23 -28.86
CA SER A 340 4.40 14.41 -28.00
C SER A 340 2.95 14.86 -27.82
N LEU A 341 2.10 14.73 -28.85
CA LEU A 341 0.67 15.02 -28.75
C LEU A 341 -0.05 14.01 -27.84
N GLY A 342 0.23 12.72 -28.00
CA GLY A 342 -0.36 11.67 -27.15
C GLY A 342 0.05 11.82 -25.68
N THR A 343 1.33 12.08 -25.42
CA THR A 343 1.82 12.34 -24.05
C THR A 343 1.26 13.63 -23.46
N ALA A 344 1.14 14.72 -24.24
CA ALA A 344 0.50 15.95 -23.80
C ALA A 344 -0.97 15.74 -23.44
N ARG A 345 -1.72 14.98 -24.25
CA ARG A 345 -3.12 14.64 -23.98
C ARG A 345 -3.28 13.83 -22.68
N ILE A 346 -2.44 12.81 -22.48
CA ILE A 346 -2.43 12.02 -21.23
C ILE A 346 -2.10 12.92 -20.03
N GLN A 347 -1.10 13.80 -20.17
CA GLN A 347 -0.71 14.72 -19.12
C GLN A 347 -1.85 15.69 -18.76
N THR A 348 -2.57 16.23 -19.75
CA THR A 348 -3.72 17.10 -19.48
C THR A 348 -4.84 16.35 -18.77
N ILE A 349 -5.16 15.13 -19.19
CA ILE A 349 -6.19 14.31 -18.53
C ILE A 349 -5.82 14.08 -17.06
N PHE A 350 -4.56 13.74 -16.78
CA PHE A 350 -4.06 13.54 -15.42
C PHE A 350 -4.08 14.81 -14.57
N GLN A 351 -3.80 15.98 -15.15
CA GLN A 351 -3.87 17.25 -14.43
C GLN A 351 -5.32 17.65 -14.14
N SER A 352 -6.21 17.50 -15.12
CA SER A 352 -7.63 17.79 -14.96
C SER A 352 -8.29 16.85 -13.95
N SER A 353 -7.89 15.57 -13.91
CA SER A 353 -8.39 14.60 -12.92
C SER A 353 -7.90 14.92 -11.50
N ASN A 354 -6.67 15.39 -11.32
CA ASN A 354 -6.18 15.79 -10.00
C ASN A 354 -6.82 17.10 -9.50
N GLN A 355 -7.24 17.99 -10.39
CA GLN A 355 -7.88 19.26 -10.04
C GLN A 355 -9.38 19.11 -9.78
N ARG A 356 -10.07 18.26 -10.56
CA ARG A 356 -11.44 17.86 -10.25
C ARG A 356 -11.37 16.82 -9.15
N ARG A 357 -11.58 17.25 -7.90
CA ARG A 357 -11.98 16.34 -6.82
C ARG A 357 -13.25 15.62 -7.28
N LEU A 358 -13.10 14.49 -7.95
CA LEU A 358 -14.22 13.58 -8.15
C LEU A 358 -14.75 13.28 -6.73
N PRO A 359 -16.08 13.28 -6.50
CA PRO A 359 -16.61 12.65 -5.30
C PRO A 359 -16.01 11.24 -5.22
N PRO A 360 -15.71 10.73 -4.01
CA PRO A 360 -15.06 9.44 -3.85
C PRO A 360 -15.93 8.36 -4.51
N VAL A 361 -15.60 7.99 -5.75
CA VAL A 361 -16.19 6.84 -6.42
C VAL A 361 -15.47 5.65 -5.83
N ASP A 362 -16.24 4.76 -5.21
CA ASP A 362 -15.75 3.53 -4.62
C ASP A 362 -15.16 2.64 -5.74
N PRO A 363 -13.87 2.28 -5.69
CA PRO A 363 -13.25 1.36 -6.65
C PRO A 363 -13.87 -0.05 -6.62
N PHE A 364 -14.70 -0.37 -5.62
CA PHE A 364 -15.32 -1.68 -5.39
C PHE A 364 -16.83 -1.69 -5.66
N ASP A 365 -17.38 -0.64 -6.28
CA ASP A 365 -18.77 -0.59 -6.71
C ASP A 365 -19.00 -1.52 -7.92
N GLU A 366 -19.10 -2.83 -7.67
CA GLU A 366 -19.44 -3.83 -8.70
C GLU A 366 -20.97 -3.90 -9.00
N THR A 367 -21.77 -3.00 -8.40
CA THR A 367 -23.22 -3.00 -8.56
C THR A 367 -23.71 -2.31 -9.84
N ASP A 368 -22.86 -1.51 -10.49
CA ASP A 368 -23.18 -0.85 -11.77
C ASP A 368 -22.55 -1.61 -12.95
N LEU A 369 -23.17 -2.71 -13.35
CA LEU A 369 -23.05 -3.26 -14.72
C LEU A 369 -23.64 -2.29 -15.77
N SER A 370 -24.29 -1.20 -15.35
CA SER A 370 -24.52 -0.02 -16.19
C SER A 370 -23.27 0.86 -16.13
N GLU A 371 -22.53 0.92 -17.25
CA GLU A 371 -21.36 1.79 -17.43
C GLU A 371 -21.47 3.07 -16.60
N PRO A 372 -20.60 3.32 -15.61
CA PRO A 372 -20.61 4.59 -14.90
C PRO A 372 -20.47 5.67 -15.96
N MET A 373 -21.49 6.51 -16.06
CA MET A 373 -21.55 7.67 -16.95
C MET A 373 -20.56 8.70 -16.42
N HIS A 374 -19.27 8.36 -16.39
CA HIS A 374 -18.20 9.32 -16.16
C HIS A 374 -18.36 10.36 -17.26
N PRO A 375 -18.67 11.63 -16.93
CA PRO A 375 -18.77 12.66 -17.95
C PRO A 375 -17.43 12.63 -18.68
N ALA A 376 -17.47 12.35 -19.98
CA ALA A 376 -16.28 12.28 -20.81
C ALA A 376 -15.42 13.50 -20.46
N ILE A 377 -14.18 13.27 -20.02
CA ILE A 377 -13.30 14.36 -19.60
C ILE A 377 -13.09 15.23 -20.84
N GLU A 378 -13.86 16.32 -20.94
CA GLU A 378 -13.69 17.29 -22.02
C GLU A 378 -12.36 17.98 -21.82
N VAL A 379 -11.38 17.56 -22.63
CA VAL A 379 -10.03 18.10 -22.59
C VAL A 379 -9.99 19.40 -23.39
N SER A 380 -9.58 20.49 -22.75
CA SER A 380 -9.37 21.76 -23.43
C SER A 380 -8.16 21.69 -24.35
N TRP A 381 -8.37 21.85 -25.66
CA TRP A 381 -7.28 21.88 -26.65
C TRP A 381 -6.22 22.95 -26.37
N LYS A 382 -6.59 24.06 -25.72
CA LYS A 382 -5.66 25.13 -25.34
C LYS A 382 -4.62 24.64 -24.31
N GLU A 383 -5.05 23.80 -23.38
CA GLU A 383 -4.17 23.20 -22.35
C GLU A 383 -3.30 22.10 -22.96
N VAL A 384 -3.86 21.30 -23.87
CA VAL A 384 -3.11 20.27 -24.63
C VAL A 384 -2.00 20.94 -25.44
N HIS A 385 -2.31 22.02 -26.15
CA HIS A 385 -1.34 22.75 -26.94
C HIS A 385 -0.21 23.35 -26.08
N ARG A 386 -0.54 23.87 -24.89
CA ARG A 386 0.47 24.34 -23.94
C ARG A 386 1.39 23.20 -23.49
N CYS A 387 0.80 22.07 -23.07
CA CYS A 387 1.56 20.89 -22.66
C CYS A 387 2.40 20.31 -23.80
N LEU A 388 1.89 20.34 -25.04
CA LEU A 388 2.59 19.90 -26.24
C LEU A 388 3.88 20.71 -26.47
N ILE A 389 3.78 22.05 -26.40
CA ILE A 389 4.95 22.93 -26.51
C ILE A 389 5.96 22.62 -25.40
N ASP A 390 5.49 22.41 -24.17
CA ASP A 390 6.36 22.09 -23.05
C ASP A 390 7.08 20.74 -23.25
N VAL A 391 6.39 19.70 -23.74
CA VAL A 391 6.98 18.38 -24.03
C VAL A 391 8.01 18.46 -25.18
N ILE A 392 7.71 19.18 -26.25
CA ILE A 392 8.62 19.36 -27.40
C ILE A 392 9.87 20.14 -26.99
N ARG A 393 9.73 21.16 -26.12
CA ARG A 393 10.85 21.94 -25.58
C ARG A 393 11.66 21.22 -24.50
N GLY A 394 11.15 20.12 -23.94
CA GLY A 394 11.77 19.38 -22.84
C GLY A 394 11.38 19.87 -21.43
N ASN A 395 10.46 20.83 -21.32
CA ASN A 395 9.98 21.40 -20.06
C ASN A 395 8.70 20.72 -19.53
N GLY A 396 8.23 19.65 -20.17
CA GLY A 396 7.04 18.90 -19.72
C GLY A 396 7.18 18.42 -18.28
N LYS A 397 6.12 17.93 -17.62
CA LYS A 397 6.17 17.44 -16.22
C LYS A 397 6.37 15.91 -16.09
N VAL A 398 6.09 15.18 -17.17
CA VAL A 398 6.16 13.71 -17.23
C VAL A 398 7.43 13.25 -17.97
N LEU A 399 7.88 12.02 -17.72
CA LEU A 399 8.99 11.38 -18.44
C LEU A 399 8.56 10.90 -19.83
N SER A 400 8.44 11.85 -20.75
CA SER A 400 7.98 11.64 -22.13
C SER A 400 8.92 10.77 -22.98
N ARG A 401 10.24 10.84 -22.76
CA ARG A 401 11.24 10.23 -23.65
C ARG A 401 11.83 8.95 -23.08
N THR A 402 12.25 8.97 -21.82
CA THR A 402 12.90 7.82 -21.17
C THR A 402 11.91 6.73 -20.76
N ALA A 403 10.72 7.10 -20.25
CA ALA A 403 9.69 6.14 -19.83
C ALA A 403 8.57 5.99 -20.88
N ASN A 404 8.21 7.08 -21.55
CA ASN A 404 7.18 7.16 -22.58
C ASN A 404 5.87 6.42 -22.21
N LEU A 405 5.11 7.04 -21.30
CA LEU A 405 3.86 6.49 -20.77
C LEU A 405 2.84 6.14 -21.87
N LEU A 406 2.84 6.88 -23.00
CA LEU A 406 1.96 6.61 -24.12
C LEU A 406 2.20 5.21 -24.70
N HIS A 407 3.45 4.86 -24.96
CA HIS A 407 3.79 3.55 -25.52
C HIS A 407 3.55 2.43 -24.51
N VAL A 408 3.86 2.68 -23.23
CA VAL A 408 3.61 1.72 -22.16
C VAL A 408 2.13 1.40 -22.10
N LEU A 409 1.27 2.41 -21.88
CA LEU A 409 -0.19 2.24 -21.80
C LEU A 409 -0.79 1.63 -23.07
N GLY A 410 -0.31 2.03 -24.25
CA GLY A 410 -0.76 1.46 -25.52
C GLY A 410 -0.35 -0.01 -25.73
N SER A 411 0.57 -0.53 -24.93
CA SER A 411 1.07 -1.91 -24.99
C SER A 411 0.73 -2.77 -23.78
N VAL A 412 0.02 -2.21 -22.79
CA VAL A 412 -0.38 -2.97 -21.60
C VAL A 412 -1.38 -4.04 -22.01
N THR A 413 -1.02 -5.30 -21.80
CA THR A 413 -1.92 -6.45 -21.95
C THR A 413 -2.42 -6.95 -20.60
N ALA A 414 -1.65 -6.71 -19.53
CA ALA A 414 -1.99 -7.06 -18.16
C ALA A 414 -1.53 -5.96 -17.22
N LEU A 415 -2.41 -5.56 -16.29
CA LEU A 415 -2.09 -4.64 -15.21
C LEU A 415 -1.83 -5.45 -13.93
N CYS A 416 -0.57 -5.65 -13.60
CA CYS A 416 -0.19 -6.25 -12.31
C CYS A 416 -0.08 -5.14 -11.27
N CYS A 417 -1.13 -4.98 -10.47
CA CYS A 417 -1.08 -4.09 -9.33
C CYS A 417 -0.27 -4.77 -8.21
N VAL A 418 0.86 -4.18 -7.81
CA VAL A 418 1.63 -4.70 -6.67
C VAL A 418 0.78 -4.50 -5.42
N ASP A 419 0.26 -5.58 -4.86
CA ASP A 419 -0.47 -5.58 -3.59
C ASP A 419 0.48 -5.33 -2.43
N LYS A 420 0.91 -4.07 -2.34
CA LYS A 420 1.68 -3.57 -1.21
C LYS A 420 0.76 -2.65 -0.41
N LYS A 421 0.62 -2.98 0.87
CA LYS A 421 -0.15 -2.21 1.86
C LYS A 421 0.18 -0.71 1.76
N GLY A 422 -0.81 0.13 1.49
CA GLY A 422 -0.65 1.58 1.30
C GLY A 422 -0.51 2.04 -0.15
N ILE A 423 -0.48 1.12 -1.14
CA ILE A 423 -0.52 1.45 -2.59
C ILE A 423 -1.90 1.10 -3.18
N LEU A 424 -2.36 -0.13 -2.99
CA LEU A 424 -3.70 -0.57 -3.44
C LEU A 424 -4.69 -0.69 -2.29
N SER A 425 -4.23 -1.20 -1.15
CA SER A 425 -5.00 -1.30 0.08
C SER A 425 -4.66 -0.14 1.01
N TRP A 426 -5.63 0.31 1.78
CA TRP A 426 -5.39 1.31 2.81
C TRP A 426 -4.37 0.77 3.84
N PRO A 427 -3.47 1.61 4.38
CA PRO A 427 -2.53 1.16 5.40
C PRO A 427 -3.22 0.77 6.72
N ASN A 428 -4.50 1.13 6.89
CA ASN A 428 -5.23 0.95 8.15
C ASN A 428 -6.13 -0.30 8.08
N PRO A 429 -6.10 -1.18 9.09
CA PRO A 429 -6.95 -2.36 9.14
C PRO A 429 -8.39 -1.97 9.46
N THR A 430 -9.33 -2.55 8.73
CA THR A 430 -10.77 -2.46 8.95
C THR A 430 -11.30 -3.83 9.40
N ALA A 431 -12.43 -3.84 10.11
CA ALA A 431 -13.04 -5.10 10.52
C ALA A 431 -13.72 -5.75 9.31
N GLU A 432 -13.32 -6.98 9.00
CA GLU A 432 -13.97 -7.83 7.98
C GLU A 432 -14.85 -8.89 8.64
N LYS A 433 -14.40 -9.45 9.77
CA LYS A 433 -15.09 -10.54 10.47
C LYS A 433 -15.10 -10.31 11.97
N VAL A 434 -16.22 -10.63 12.61
CA VAL A 434 -16.36 -10.64 14.07
C VAL A 434 -16.75 -12.03 14.52
N PHE A 435 -15.95 -12.62 15.40
CA PHE A 435 -16.19 -13.94 15.99
C PHE A 435 -16.64 -13.81 17.45
N PHE A 436 -17.66 -14.56 17.85
CA PHE A 436 -18.02 -14.74 19.25
C PHE A 436 -18.69 -16.11 19.49
N LEU A 437 -18.75 -16.52 20.76
CA LEU A 437 -19.42 -17.76 21.16
C LEU A 437 -20.82 -17.43 21.69
N ARG A 438 -21.79 -18.31 21.41
CA ARG A 438 -23.13 -18.26 22.00
C ARG A 438 -23.62 -19.66 22.34
N ASN A 439 -24.64 -19.74 23.19
CA ASN A 439 -25.29 -21.00 23.50
C ASN A 439 -26.47 -21.30 22.57
N SER A 440 -26.62 -22.56 22.16
CA SER A 440 -27.76 -23.05 21.37
C SER A 440 -28.97 -23.26 22.28
N LYS A 441 -29.61 -22.14 22.65
CA LYS A 441 -31.02 -21.92 23.06
C LYS A 441 -31.08 -20.87 24.19
N PRO A 442 -31.91 -19.82 24.05
CA PRO A 442 -32.39 -19.10 25.22
C PRO A 442 -33.32 -20.02 25.98
N SER A 443 -33.07 -20.27 27.25
CA SER A 443 -34.08 -20.83 28.15
C SER A 443 -35.35 -19.97 28.04
N SER A 444 -36.39 -20.55 27.46
CA SER A 444 -37.72 -19.96 27.33
C SER A 444 -38.27 -19.61 28.71
N ARG A 445 -38.14 -18.33 29.10
CA ARG A 445 -38.86 -17.73 30.24
C ARG A 445 -39.28 -16.28 29.92
N THR A 446 -40.02 -16.11 28.82
CA THR A 446 -40.97 -14.99 28.68
C THR A 446 -42.09 -15.33 27.70
N SER A 447 -42.81 -16.44 27.92
CA SER A 447 -44.15 -16.62 27.34
C SER A 447 -45.16 -15.87 28.20
N SER A 448 -45.19 -14.55 28.04
CA SER A 448 -46.34 -13.66 28.32
C SER A 448 -45.92 -12.24 27.97
N ILE A 449 -46.81 -11.48 27.34
CA ILE A 449 -46.60 -10.11 26.78
C ILE A 449 -46.19 -10.07 25.29
N THR A 450 -46.73 -10.97 24.44
CA THR A 450 -46.82 -10.66 22.99
C THR A 450 -48.08 -11.24 22.35
N SER A 451 -49.24 -11.01 22.96
CA SER A 451 -50.53 -11.44 22.42
C SER A 451 -51.59 -10.35 22.43
N ILE A 452 -51.23 -9.10 22.05
CA ILE A 452 -52.23 -8.01 21.89
C ILE A 452 -52.12 -7.26 20.54
N ASN A 453 -51.01 -7.32 19.79
CA ASN A 453 -50.85 -6.41 18.62
C ASN A 453 -51.04 -7.03 17.23
N ALA A 454 -51.68 -8.19 17.08
CA ALA A 454 -51.86 -8.84 15.77
C ALA A 454 -53.33 -9.03 15.34
N ILE A 455 -54.25 -8.13 15.74
CA ILE A 455 -55.68 -8.21 15.35
C ILE A 455 -56.11 -7.17 14.29
N TYR A 456 -55.29 -6.18 13.97
CA TYR A 456 -55.65 -5.21 12.93
C TYR A 456 -54.58 -5.17 11.85
N ASN A 457 -54.80 -5.95 10.79
CA ASN A 457 -54.67 -5.54 9.38
C ASN A 457 -54.71 -6.78 8.48
N ALA A 458 -55.91 -7.19 8.11
CA ALA A 458 -56.15 -8.01 6.93
C ALA A 458 -57.19 -7.29 6.06
N PRO A 459 -56.94 -7.11 4.75
CA PRO A 459 -58.00 -6.99 3.75
C PRO A 459 -58.20 -8.33 2.99
N PRO A 460 -59.37 -8.54 2.37
CA PRO A 460 -59.91 -9.87 2.15
C PRO A 460 -59.84 -10.39 0.70
N SER A 461 -59.73 -11.73 0.62
CA SER A 461 -60.40 -12.69 -0.29
C SER A 461 -60.42 -12.50 -1.81
N ASN A 462 -59.91 -13.51 -2.53
CA ASN A 462 -60.61 -14.42 -3.47
C ASN A 462 -59.61 -14.95 -4.52
N ILE A 463 -59.70 -16.11 -5.18
CA ILE A 463 -60.41 -17.41 -5.12
C ILE A 463 -59.74 -18.24 -6.25
N ASP A 464 -59.98 -19.57 -6.29
CA ASP A 464 -59.63 -20.56 -7.36
C ASP A 464 -58.22 -21.15 -7.31
N SER A 465 -57.99 -22.46 -7.49
CA SER A 465 -58.82 -23.66 -7.54
C SER A 465 -57.86 -24.89 -7.53
N VAL A 466 -58.32 -25.95 -6.86
CA VAL A 466 -58.03 -27.42 -6.81
C VAL A 466 -56.96 -28.10 -7.73
N PRO A 467 -56.57 -29.39 -7.50
CA PRO A 467 -55.17 -29.84 -7.38
C PRO A 467 -54.74 -30.88 -8.44
N HIS A 468 -53.46 -31.29 -8.51
CA HIS A 468 -53.12 -32.55 -9.18
C HIS A 468 -51.94 -33.33 -8.54
N GLN A 469 -52.05 -34.64 -8.75
CA GLN A 469 -51.46 -35.78 -8.04
C GLN A 469 -50.05 -36.18 -8.54
N LYS A 470 -49.37 -36.94 -7.64
CA LYS A 470 -48.21 -37.84 -7.79
C LYS A 470 -48.09 -38.57 -9.13
N PHE A 471 -46.85 -38.93 -9.54
CA PHE A 471 -46.35 -40.31 -9.73
C PHE A 471 -44.78 -40.37 -9.71
N PRO A 472 -44.16 -41.54 -9.43
CA PRO A 472 -42.74 -41.73 -9.06
C PRO A 472 -41.87 -42.52 -10.08
N GLY A 473 -40.57 -42.69 -9.79
CA GLY A 473 -39.60 -43.62 -10.44
C GLY A 473 -38.17 -43.04 -10.34
N ASP A 474 -37.31 -43.52 -9.43
CA ASP A 474 -36.41 -44.70 -9.49
C ASP A 474 -35.08 -44.41 -10.22
N GLU A 475 -33.96 -44.43 -9.48
CA GLU A 475 -32.73 -45.19 -9.78
C GLU A 475 -31.67 -44.97 -8.67
N GLU A 476 -31.02 -46.08 -8.30
CA GLU A 476 -30.22 -46.35 -7.09
C GLU A 476 -28.74 -45.90 -7.19
N GLU A 477 -28.05 -45.71 -6.05
CA GLU A 477 -26.82 -46.49 -5.72
C GLU A 477 -26.25 -46.18 -4.30
N VAL A 478 -26.51 -47.13 -3.40
CA VAL A 478 -25.68 -47.76 -2.34
C VAL A 478 -24.41 -47.07 -1.81
N VAL A 479 -24.36 -46.81 -0.48
CA VAL A 479 -23.18 -47.09 0.37
C VAL A 479 -23.64 -47.58 1.76
N GLU A 480 -23.01 -48.68 2.20
CA GLU A 480 -23.36 -49.60 3.28
C GLU A 480 -23.44 -49.03 4.70
N ASP A 481 -24.48 -49.49 5.41
CA ASP A 481 -24.69 -49.40 6.85
C ASP A 481 -23.81 -50.43 7.59
N ASN A 482 -23.04 -49.97 8.58
CA ASN A 482 -22.47 -50.85 9.61
C ASN A 482 -22.99 -50.41 10.98
N LEU A 483 -24.04 -51.10 11.42
CA LEU A 483 -24.63 -50.99 12.76
C LEU A 483 -23.61 -51.31 13.86
N LYS A 484 -23.52 -50.43 14.86
CA LYS A 484 -23.09 -50.77 16.22
C LYS A 484 -24.15 -50.32 17.23
N PRO A 485 -24.40 -51.11 18.29
CA PRO A 485 -25.62 -51.04 19.08
C PRO A 485 -25.61 -49.88 20.08
N THR A 486 -26.73 -49.18 20.12
CA THR A 486 -27.08 -48.12 21.07
C THR A 486 -27.11 -48.66 22.50
N PHE A 487 -26.21 -48.19 23.35
CA PHE A 487 -26.44 -48.14 24.80
C PHE A 487 -27.03 -46.77 25.15
N PRO A 488 -28.11 -46.69 25.94
CA PRO A 488 -28.70 -45.41 26.32
C PRO A 488 -27.81 -44.74 27.37
N HIS A 489 -26.95 -43.82 26.94
CA HIS A 489 -26.31 -42.90 27.87
C HIS A 489 -27.26 -41.72 28.10
N HIS A 490 -27.57 -41.49 29.38
CA HIS A 490 -28.21 -40.30 29.91
C HIS A 490 -27.71 -39.03 29.22
N ASP A 491 -28.57 -38.40 28.41
CA ASP A 491 -28.41 -37.02 27.96
C ASP A 491 -28.51 -36.10 29.16
N ASN A 492 -27.36 -35.76 29.76
CA ASN A 492 -27.24 -34.47 30.41
C ASN A 492 -27.43 -33.42 29.30
N ASN A 493 -28.40 -32.53 29.47
CA ASN A 493 -28.62 -31.34 28.64
C ASN A 493 -27.33 -30.50 28.54
N THR A 494 -26.39 -30.89 27.68
CA THR A 494 -25.21 -30.10 27.38
C THR A 494 -25.65 -29.00 26.43
N VAL A 495 -25.79 -27.78 26.97
CA VAL A 495 -25.94 -26.57 26.19
C VAL A 495 -24.83 -26.56 25.12
N GLN A 496 -25.22 -26.70 23.85
CA GLN A 496 -24.25 -26.77 22.76
C GLN A 496 -23.77 -25.36 22.43
N THR A 497 -22.48 -25.09 22.65
CA THR A 497 -21.87 -23.80 22.32
C THR A 497 -21.64 -23.70 20.80
N VAL A 498 -22.18 -22.65 20.19
CA VAL A 498 -22.08 -22.32 18.76
C VAL A 498 -21.08 -21.18 18.58
N ALA A 499 -20.20 -21.32 17.60
CA ALA A 499 -19.32 -20.25 17.16
C ALA A 499 -20.02 -19.45 16.06
N GLU A 500 -20.25 -18.17 16.30
CA GLU A 500 -20.85 -17.25 15.33
C GLU A 500 -19.77 -16.38 14.71
N VAL A 501 -19.87 -16.18 13.40
CA VAL A 501 -18.99 -15.30 12.63
C VAL A 501 -19.87 -14.37 11.81
N LEU A 502 -19.75 -13.07 12.08
CA LEU A 502 -20.43 -12.03 11.32
C LEU A 502 -19.45 -11.39 10.36
N ASP A 503 -19.84 -11.27 9.10
CA ASP A 503 -19.07 -10.62 8.06
C ASP A 503 -19.49 -9.14 7.94
N LEU A 504 -18.50 -8.29 7.64
CA LEU A 504 -18.65 -6.85 7.44
C LEU A 504 -18.04 -6.42 6.11
N THR A 505 -18.75 -5.57 5.40
CA THR A 505 -18.33 -4.92 4.17
C THR A 505 -18.33 -3.40 4.35
N HIS A 506 -17.69 -2.70 3.42
CA HIS A 506 -17.78 -1.23 3.39
C HIS A 506 -19.11 -0.83 2.77
N ASP A 507 -19.71 0.24 3.29
CA ASP A 507 -20.91 0.84 2.72
C ASP A 507 -20.59 1.40 1.32
N HIS A 508 -21.33 0.93 0.31
CA HIS A 508 -21.16 1.36 -1.09
C HIS A 508 -21.34 2.88 -1.27
N GLY A 509 -22.13 3.54 -0.41
CA GLY A 509 -22.34 4.99 -0.44
C GLY A 509 -21.27 5.80 0.30
N SER A 510 -20.41 5.15 1.08
CA SER A 510 -19.36 5.79 1.87
C SER A 510 -18.23 4.80 2.14
N PRO A 511 -17.08 4.91 1.43
CA PRO A 511 -15.98 3.94 1.52
C PRO A 511 -15.29 3.90 2.89
N PHE A 512 -15.75 4.71 3.85
CA PHE A 512 -15.21 4.81 5.20
C PHE A 512 -16.18 4.32 6.28
N ARG A 513 -17.41 3.94 5.91
CA ARG A 513 -18.39 3.34 6.82
C ARG A 513 -18.38 1.82 6.65
N LEU A 514 -18.50 1.10 7.74
CA LEU A 514 -18.65 -0.36 7.74
C LEU A 514 -20.13 -0.72 7.90
N GLN A 515 -20.55 -1.84 7.33
CA GLN A 515 -21.88 -2.40 7.51
C GLN A 515 -21.79 -3.92 7.68
N PHE A 516 -22.62 -4.48 8.56
CA PHE A 516 -22.78 -5.92 8.67
C PHE A 516 -23.59 -6.47 7.49
N ASP A 517 -23.14 -7.57 6.91
CA ASP A 517 -23.78 -8.17 5.73
C ASP A 517 -25.14 -8.83 6.08
N ASP A 518 -25.24 -9.43 7.27
CA ASP A 518 -26.47 -10.09 7.73
C ASP A 518 -27.47 -9.08 8.30
N GLN A 519 -28.66 -8.95 7.68
CA GLN A 519 -29.73 -8.06 8.16
C GLN A 519 -30.20 -8.37 9.59
N THR A 520 -30.00 -9.59 10.08
CA THR A 520 -30.41 -10.03 11.42
C THR A 520 -29.32 -9.90 12.48
N TRP A 521 -28.16 -9.33 12.14
CA TRP A 521 -27.01 -9.15 13.04
C TRP A 521 -27.39 -8.49 14.38
N ARG A 522 -28.37 -7.59 14.37
CA ARG A 522 -28.86 -6.87 15.56
C ARG A 522 -29.39 -7.78 16.66
N ARG A 523 -29.76 -9.03 16.33
CA ARG A 523 -30.14 -10.04 17.33
C ARG A 523 -28.97 -10.41 18.26
N HIS A 524 -27.74 -10.21 17.81
CA HIS A 524 -26.51 -10.49 18.55
C HIS A 524 -25.96 -9.27 19.29
N LEU A 525 -26.72 -8.17 19.36
CA LEU A 525 -26.24 -6.91 19.94
C LEU A 525 -25.74 -7.07 21.38
N SER A 526 -26.40 -7.90 22.21
CA SER A 526 -25.97 -8.12 23.60
C SER A 526 -24.62 -8.85 23.70
N SER A 527 -24.27 -9.69 22.73
CA SER A 527 -22.96 -10.34 22.63
C SER A 527 -21.89 -9.38 22.09
N LEU A 528 -22.28 -8.42 21.23
CA LEU A 528 -21.37 -7.46 20.58
C LEU A 528 -21.03 -6.24 21.44
N LYS A 529 -21.89 -5.83 22.36
CA LYS A 529 -21.67 -4.63 23.21
C LYS A 529 -20.35 -4.67 24.00
N PRO A 530 -19.97 -5.76 24.71
CA PRO A 530 -18.69 -5.82 25.40
C PRO A 530 -17.49 -5.66 24.46
N LEU A 531 -17.59 -6.20 23.24
CA LEU A 531 -16.56 -6.05 22.21
C LEU A 531 -16.45 -4.58 21.76
N GLY A 532 -17.57 -3.93 21.44
CA GLY A 532 -17.57 -2.52 21.04
C GLY A 532 -17.01 -1.59 22.12
N LEU A 533 -17.35 -1.84 23.39
CA LEU A 533 -16.80 -1.09 24.53
C LEU A 533 -15.30 -1.34 24.70
N ALA A 534 -14.86 -2.60 24.63
CA ALA A 534 -13.44 -2.95 24.73
C ALA A 534 -12.62 -2.31 23.60
N ILE A 535 -13.17 -2.25 22.39
CA ILE A 535 -12.57 -1.54 21.24
C ILE A 535 -12.45 -0.04 21.55
N LEU A 536 -13.52 0.60 22.05
CA LEU A 536 -13.52 2.02 22.37
C LEU A 536 -12.44 2.36 23.41
N LEU A 537 -12.41 1.62 24.51
CA LEU A 537 -11.53 1.90 25.65
C LEU A 537 -10.08 1.47 25.44
N ASN A 538 -9.82 0.45 24.61
CA ASN A 538 -8.46 0.05 24.25
C ASN A 538 -7.96 0.74 22.99
N THR A 539 -8.65 0.56 21.86
CA THR A 539 -8.15 0.91 20.52
C THR A 539 -8.42 2.37 20.17
N CYS A 540 -9.62 2.86 20.49
CA CYS A 540 -10.07 4.21 20.11
C CYS A 540 -9.61 5.29 21.08
N ASN A 541 -9.24 4.92 22.31
CA ASN A 541 -8.81 5.87 23.33
C ASN A 541 -7.42 6.47 23.00
N MET A 542 -7.38 7.77 22.72
CA MET A 542 -6.15 8.52 22.39
C MET A 542 -5.08 8.44 23.51
N ALA A 543 -5.49 8.40 24.78
CA ALA A 543 -4.56 8.32 25.91
C ALA A 543 -3.79 6.99 25.97
N THR A 544 -4.18 5.99 25.18
CA THR A 544 -3.53 4.67 25.12
C THR A 544 -2.52 4.53 24.00
N GLN A 545 -2.48 5.46 23.05
CA GLN A 545 -1.70 5.32 21.82
C GLN A 545 -0.19 5.31 22.05
N GLU A 546 0.30 6.19 22.92
CA GLU A 546 1.73 6.33 23.20
C GLU A 546 2.29 5.03 23.80
N HIS A 547 1.69 4.57 24.88
CA HIS A 547 2.09 3.33 25.56
C HIS A 547 2.00 2.13 24.64
N TYR A 548 0.92 2.05 23.85
CA TYR A 548 0.74 0.99 22.87
C TYR A 548 1.83 1.01 21.79
N SER A 549 2.17 2.19 21.24
CA SER A 549 3.22 2.37 20.23
C SER A 549 4.61 1.96 20.76
N HIS A 550 4.89 2.33 22.01
CA HIS A 550 6.13 1.94 22.69
C HIS A 550 6.21 0.42 22.90
N PHE A 551 5.12 -0.19 23.39
CA PHE A 551 5.03 -1.63 23.58
C PHE A 551 5.12 -2.39 22.25
N CYS A 552 4.52 -1.89 21.17
CA CYS A 552 4.64 -2.47 19.84
C CYS A 552 6.08 -2.45 19.34
N SER A 553 6.84 -1.39 19.60
CA SER A 553 8.26 -1.30 19.24
C SER A 553 9.08 -2.33 20.03
N HIS A 554 8.79 -2.47 21.33
CA HIS A 554 9.38 -3.50 22.17
C HIS A 554 9.12 -4.92 21.64
N VAL A 555 7.86 -5.27 21.39
CA VAL A 555 7.46 -6.56 20.82
C VAL A 555 8.06 -6.80 19.44
N THR A 556 8.19 -5.75 18.63
CA THR A 556 8.84 -5.82 17.31
C THR A 556 10.30 -6.22 17.44
N CYS A 557 11.02 -5.64 18.40
CA CYS A 557 12.40 -6.01 18.70
C CYS A 557 12.50 -7.45 19.23
N GLU A 558 11.65 -7.82 20.20
CA GLU A 558 11.62 -9.17 20.79
C GLU A 558 11.30 -10.27 19.76
N ALA A 559 10.38 -10.00 18.83
CA ALA A 559 10.00 -10.96 17.81
C ALA A 559 11.15 -11.30 16.84
N MET A 560 12.15 -10.41 16.67
CA MET A 560 13.27 -10.66 15.77
C MET A 560 14.21 -11.75 16.26
N TYR A 561 14.15 -12.11 17.54
CA TYR A 561 14.96 -13.22 18.08
C TYR A 561 14.50 -14.60 17.60
N ASN A 562 13.31 -14.69 17.00
CA ASN A 562 12.76 -15.94 16.48
C ASN A 562 12.25 -15.74 15.05
N GLU A 563 12.93 -16.37 14.08
CA GLU A 563 12.62 -16.23 12.64
C GLU A 563 11.21 -16.71 12.26
N ASP A 564 10.64 -17.63 13.06
CA ASP A 564 9.30 -18.19 12.89
C ASP A 564 8.20 -17.23 13.40
N LEU A 565 8.55 -16.15 14.10
CA LEU A 565 7.62 -15.17 14.66
C LEU A 565 7.62 -13.86 13.86
N VAL A 566 6.47 -13.20 13.81
CA VAL A 566 6.26 -11.87 13.22
C VAL A 566 5.56 -10.98 14.23
N PRO A 567 6.04 -9.75 14.44
CA PRO A 567 5.30 -8.78 15.22
C PRO A 567 4.04 -8.38 14.43
N VAL A 568 2.89 -8.84 14.91
CA VAL A 568 1.58 -8.46 14.36
C VAL A 568 0.98 -7.42 15.29
N THR A 569 1.51 -6.21 15.24
CA THR A 569 1.02 -5.09 16.04
C THR A 569 -0.11 -4.37 15.30
N ASN A 570 -1.27 -4.20 15.95
CA ASN A 570 -2.39 -3.49 15.35
C ASN A 570 -2.03 -2.03 15.09
N ARG A 571 -2.54 -1.52 13.98
CA ARG A 571 -2.32 -0.15 13.53
C ARG A 571 -3.44 0.73 14.08
N ARG A 572 -3.12 1.68 14.96
CA ARG A 572 -4.08 2.65 15.51
C ARG A 572 -3.92 3.99 14.78
N MET A 573 -5.03 4.67 14.45
CA MET A 573 -5.03 6.02 13.90
C MET A 573 -5.81 6.97 14.81
N LEU A 574 -5.40 8.23 14.81
CA LEU A 574 -6.03 9.38 15.47
C LEU A 574 -7.26 9.88 14.69
N ASP A 575 -8.28 10.33 15.41
CA ASP A 575 -9.38 11.14 14.88
C ASP A 575 -8.84 12.55 14.57
N MET A 576 -8.91 12.99 13.32
CA MET A 576 -8.43 14.32 12.92
C MET A 576 -9.57 15.34 13.09
N CYS A 577 -9.70 15.90 14.29
CA CYS A 577 -10.49 17.11 14.52
C CYS A 577 -9.62 18.35 14.25
N GLY A 578 -9.70 18.89 13.03
CA GLY A 578 -9.05 20.16 12.66
C GLY A 578 -9.43 20.63 11.25
N GLU A 579 -9.89 21.87 11.13
CA GLU A 579 -10.53 22.49 9.94
C GLU A 579 -9.65 22.68 8.67
N MET A 580 -8.47 22.08 8.55
CA MET A 580 -7.65 22.20 7.32
C MET A 580 -6.93 20.92 6.87
N ALA A 581 -7.47 19.73 7.20
CA ALA A 581 -7.07 18.49 6.55
C ALA A 581 -7.98 18.19 5.34
N VAL A 582 -7.39 17.94 4.17
CA VAL A 582 -8.04 17.80 2.86
C VAL A 582 -8.93 16.53 2.70
N PHE A 583 -9.26 15.82 3.79
CA PHE A 583 -10.20 14.70 3.78
C PHE A 583 -11.12 14.74 5.02
N PRO A 584 -12.44 14.97 4.87
CA PRO A 584 -13.36 14.89 5.99
C PRO A 584 -13.60 13.41 6.38
N GLY A 585 -13.43 13.06 7.66
CA GLY A 585 -14.10 11.91 8.28
C GLY A 585 -13.42 10.53 8.28
N ALA A 586 -12.09 10.41 8.21
CA ALA A 586 -11.43 9.09 8.15
C ALA A 586 -11.16 8.46 9.55
N ASN A 587 -12.21 7.96 10.21
CA ASN A 587 -12.11 7.07 11.40
C ASN A 587 -11.59 5.68 11.00
N LYS A 588 -10.32 5.58 10.62
CA LYS A 588 -9.72 4.34 10.12
C LYS A 588 -9.13 3.51 11.26
N CYS A 589 -10.01 2.82 11.98
CA CYS A 589 -9.73 1.90 13.08
C CYS A 589 -10.95 0.99 13.31
N LEU A 590 -10.84 0.03 14.23
CA LEU A 590 -12.01 -0.71 14.77
C LEU A 590 -13.09 0.22 15.38
N CYS A 591 -12.81 1.52 15.50
CA CYS A 591 -13.76 2.53 15.96
C CYS A 591 -15.08 2.51 15.17
N GLU A 592 -15.02 2.35 13.85
CA GLU A 592 -16.24 2.30 13.03
C GLU A 592 -17.09 1.07 13.36
N LEU A 593 -16.47 -0.07 13.69
CA LEU A 593 -17.19 -1.23 14.19
C LEU A 593 -17.90 -0.92 15.52
N ALA A 594 -17.25 -0.20 16.45
CA ALA A 594 -17.90 0.22 17.68
C ALA A 594 -19.09 1.17 17.42
N LYS A 595 -18.97 2.07 16.44
CA LYS A 595 -20.08 2.95 16.00
C LYS A 595 -21.23 2.16 15.41
N GLN A 596 -20.95 1.15 14.57
CA GLN A 596 -21.98 0.26 14.01
C GLN A 596 -22.69 -0.56 15.09
N ILE A 597 -21.98 -0.96 16.16
CA ILE A 597 -22.57 -1.62 17.34
C ILE A 597 -23.45 -0.64 18.16
N GLY A 598 -23.37 0.67 17.91
CA GLY A 598 -24.23 1.69 18.50
C GLY A 598 -23.57 2.58 19.55
N PHE A 599 -22.24 2.57 19.66
CA PHE A 599 -21.53 3.50 20.56
C PHE A 599 -21.37 4.88 19.91
N SER A 600 -21.65 5.94 20.69
CA SER A 600 -21.39 7.32 20.29
C SER A 600 -19.93 7.71 20.58
N ASP A 601 -19.46 8.81 19.97
CA ASP A 601 -18.11 9.33 20.22
C ASP A 601 -17.88 9.75 21.68
N GLN A 602 -18.95 10.17 22.36
CA GLN A 602 -18.91 10.59 23.78
C GLN A 602 -18.95 9.41 24.76
N ALA A 603 -19.15 8.17 24.30
CA ALA A 603 -19.25 7.01 25.18
C ALA A 603 -17.94 6.76 25.97
N GLN A 604 -16.81 7.27 25.48
CA GLN A 604 -15.53 7.17 26.18
C GLN A 604 -15.48 8.10 27.42
N ASP A 605 -16.19 9.22 27.40
CA ASP A 605 -16.14 10.26 28.45
C ASP A 605 -16.74 9.79 29.79
N ILE A 606 -17.51 8.69 29.76
CA ILE A 606 -18.08 8.04 30.94
C ILE A 606 -16.99 7.31 31.75
N PHE A 607 -15.85 7.02 31.13
CA PHE A 607 -14.76 6.26 31.71
C PHE A 607 -13.51 7.11 31.87
N SER A 608 -12.86 6.97 33.01
CA SER A 608 -11.52 7.49 33.24
C SER A 608 -10.49 6.37 33.13
N LEU A 609 -9.41 6.62 32.38
CA LEU A 609 -8.29 5.68 32.28
C LEU A 609 -7.43 5.77 33.54
N GLU A 610 -7.24 4.65 34.22
CA GLU A 610 -6.45 4.56 35.45
C GLU A 610 -5.06 3.98 35.15
N GLU A 611 -4.99 2.77 34.57
CA GLU A 611 -3.72 2.04 34.37
C GLU A 611 -3.64 1.35 33.00
N GLN A 612 -2.42 1.07 32.54
CA GLN A 612 -2.14 0.43 31.25
C GLN A 612 -1.15 -0.72 31.42
N LEU A 613 -1.62 -1.94 31.23
CA LEU A 613 -0.85 -3.16 31.42
C LEU A 613 -0.37 -3.69 30.07
N SER A 614 0.84 -4.26 30.03
CA SER A 614 1.38 -4.85 28.80
C SER A 614 2.10 -6.15 29.13
N THR A 615 1.82 -7.17 28.33
CA THR A 615 2.24 -8.53 28.60
C THR A 615 2.61 -9.22 27.30
N PHE A 616 3.71 -9.97 27.29
CA PHE A 616 4.18 -10.72 26.13
C PHE A 616 4.80 -12.04 26.54
N ARG A 617 4.98 -12.95 25.58
CA ARG A 617 5.71 -14.19 25.80
C ARG A 617 6.44 -14.67 24.57
N HIS A 618 7.57 -15.31 24.78
CA HIS A 618 8.24 -16.10 23.76
C HIS A 618 7.61 -17.48 23.65
N VAL A 619 7.42 -17.97 22.43
CA VAL A 619 6.93 -19.34 22.18
C VAL A 619 8.04 -20.17 21.58
N GLN A 620 8.23 -21.37 22.11
CA GLN A 620 9.15 -22.32 21.53
C GLN A 620 8.61 -22.81 20.17
N PRO A 621 9.40 -22.75 19.08
CA PRO A 621 8.97 -23.17 17.74
C PRO A 621 8.37 -24.59 17.69
N GLU A 622 8.89 -25.49 18.53
CA GLU A 622 8.47 -26.88 18.61
C GLU A 622 7.04 -27.05 19.15
N MET A 623 6.60 -26.17 20.06
CA MET A 623 5.24 -26.19 20.60
C MET A 623 4.22 -25.71 19.57
N VAL A 624 4.55 -24.66 18.82
CA VAL A 624 3.72 -24.16 17.70
C VAL A 624 3.55 -25.25 16.63
N ARG A 625 4.61 -25.99 16.31
CA ARG A 625 4.58 -27.11 15.35
C ARG A 625 3.77 -28.32 15.85
N ARG A 626 3.74 -28.56 17.16
CA ARG A 626 2.97 -29.67 17.74
C ARG A 626 1.48 -29.38 17.81
N ASP A 627 1.08 -28.18 18.18
CA ASP A 627 -0.32 -27.82 18.43
C ASP A 627 -1.11 -27.54 17.14
N ILE A 628 -0.45 -27.08 16.08
CA ILE A 628 -1.12 -26.70 14.83
C ILE A 628 -1.12 -27.88 13.85
N LYS A 629 -2.18 -28.71 13.87
CA LYS A 629 -2.37 -29.83 12.91
C LYS A 629 -2.27 -29.39 11.45
N PHE A 630 -2.71 -28.17 11.13
CA PHE A 630 -2.72 -27.57 9.79
C PHE A 630 -1.31 -27.18 9.28
N ALA A 631 -0.39 -26.80 10.19
CA ALA A 631 0.99 -26.49 9.83
C ALA A 631 1.77 -27.74 9.40
N ARG A 632 1.33 -28.93 9.82
CA ARG A 632 1.95 -30.21 9.42
C ARG A 632 1.66 -30.59 7.95
N SER A 633 0.62 -30.03 7.33
CA SER A 633 0.20 -30.35 5.95
C SER A 633 0.68 -29.37 4.89
N LEU A 634 1.29 -28.24 5.27
CA LEU A 634 1.79 -27.22 4.35
C LEU A 634 3.31 -27.34 4.20
N SER A 635 3.85 -27.20 2.98
CA SER A 635 5.29 -27.20 2.74
C SER A 635 5.96 -26.02 3.46
N ILE A 636 6.95 -26.35 4.30
CA ILE A 636 7.27 -25.66 5.55
C ILE A 636 8.09 -24.35 5.41
N ALA A 637 8.57 -23.98 4.23
CA ALA A 637 9.64 -22.98 4.14
C ALA A 637 9.26 -21.50 4.41
N LYS A 638 7.99 -21.13 4.69
CA LYS A 638 7.56 -19.72 4.71
C LYS A 638 6.46 -19.27 5.70
N LEU A 639 5.95 -20.14 6.57
CA LEU A 639 4.87 -19.77 7.50
C LEU A 639 5.41 -19.09 8.75
N LYS A 640 5.05 -17.82 8.96
CA LYS A 640 5.39 -17.06 10.18
C LYS A 640 4.15 -16.81 11.02
N PHE A 641 4.28 -16.91 12.35
CA PHE A 641 3.17 -16.76 13.29
C PHE A 641 3.21 -15.42 14.05
N PRO A 642 2.06 -14.87 14.45
CA PRO A 642 2.02 -13.68 15.30
C PRO A 642 2.77 -13.88 16.62
N PHE A 643 3.62 -12.93 16.99
CA PHE A 643 4.28 -12.90 18.30
C PHE A 643 3.25 -12.66 19.41
N PRO A 644 3.14 -13.54 20.43
CA PRO A 644 2.10 -13.40 21.44
C PRO A 644 2.26 -12.19 22.34
N HIS A 645 1.21 -11.38 22.40
CA HIS A 645 1.18 -10.18 23.21
C HIS A 645 -0.25 -9.78 23.57
N MET A 646 -0.38 -9.09 24.70
CA MET A 646 -1.63 -8.56 25.24
C MET A 646 -1.37 -7.19 25.85
N VAL A 647 -2.29 -6.27 25.60
CA VAL A 647 -2.38 -4.99 26.29
C VAL A 647 -3.70 -4.93 27.03
N GLY A 648 -3.71 -4.31 28.21
CA GLY A 648 -4.92 -4.13 29.00
C GLY A 648 -5.05 -2.71 29.50
N THR A 649 -6.25 -2.15 29.41
CA THR A 649 -6.57 -0.85 30.02
C THR A 649 -7.45 -1.07 31.24
N VAL A 650 -7.03 -0.50 32.36
CA VAL A 650 -7.86 -0.40 33.57
C VAL A 650 -8.59 0.93 33.50
N VAL A 651 -9.91 0.87 33.47
CA VAL A 651 -10.77 2.04 33.46
C VAL A 651 -11.66 2.07 34.69
N LYS A 652 -12.02 3.27 35.10
CA LYS A 652 -12.99 3.53 36.15
C LYS A 652 -14.20 4.23 35.56
N GLU A 653 -15.37 3.62 35.74
CA GLU A 653 -16.63 4.24 35.40
C GLU A 653 -16.94 5.40 36.37
N LEU A 654 -17.20 6.60 35.83
CA LEU A 654 -17.37 7.80 36.65
C LEU A 654 -18.65 7.80 37.50
N SER A 655 -19.70 7.13 37.03
CA SER A 655 -21.01 7.08 37.69
C SER A 655 -21.04 6.13 38.89
N SER A 656 -20.50 4.93 38.72
CA SER A 656 -20.55 3.84 39.70
C SER A 656 -19.26 3.74 40.53
N GLY A 657 -18.16 4.30 40.03
CA GLY A 657 -16.82 4.09 40.56
C GLY A 657 -16.27 2.68 40.32
N ALA A 658 -16.97 1.84 39.55
CA ALA A 658 -16.54 0.47 39.27
C ALA A 658 -15.31 0.44 38.36
N LEU A 659 -14.37 -0.44 38.68
CA LEU A 659 -13.16 -0.66 37.91
C LEU A 659 -13.34 -1.82 36.94
N GLN A 660 -12.87 -1.66 35.71
CA GLN A 660 -12.93 -2.68 34.67
C GLN A 660 -11.58 -2.78 33.96
N LEU A 661 -11.11 -4.02 33.75
CA LEU A 661 -9.95 -4.32 32.94
C LEU A 661 -10.44 -4.78 31.56
N MET A 662 -10.05 -4.07 30.51
CA MET A 662 -10.33 -4.43 29.13
C MET A 662 -9.02 -4.83 28.46
N SER A 663 -8.93 -6.07 27.95
CA SER A 663 -7.71 -6.61 27.33
C SER A 663 -7.88 -6.84 25.84
N GLN A 664 -6.81 -6.58 25.07
CA GLN A 664 -6.72 -6.77 23.63
C GLN A 664 -5.37 -7.41 23.28
N GLY A 665 -5.36 -8.41 22.40
CA GLY A 665 -4.10 -9.06 22.02
C GLY A 665 -4.24 -10.21 21.04
N THR A 666 -3.23 -11.06 20.99
CA THR A 666 -3.26 -12.33 20.26
C THR A 666 -4.19 -13.31 20.98
N ALA A 667 -4.91 -14.16 20.23
CA ALA A 667 -5.93 -15.02 20.85
C ALA A 667 -5.34 -16.06 21.81
N ASP A 668 -4.11 -16.50 21.58
CA ASP A 668 -3.45 -17.50 22.41
C ASP A 668 -3.23 -17.02 23.85
N ILE A 669 -2.65 -15.83 24.04
CA ILE A 669 -2.40 -15.27 25.38
C ILE A 669 -3.70 -14.79 26.05
N ILE A 670 -4.64 -14.24 25.27
CA ILE A 670 -5.95 -13.81 25.78
C ILE A 670 -6.73 -15.03 26.28
N LEU A 671 -6.80 -16.11 25.50
CA LEU A 671 -7.52 -17.32 25.90
C LEU A 671 -6.91 -17.97 27.14
N ASP A 672 -5.59 -17.94 27.30
CA ASP A 672 -4.95 -18.47 28.51
C ASP A 672 -5.40 -17.70 29.76
N SER A 673 -5.71 -16.41 29.63
CA SER A 673 -6.23 -15.56 30.71
C SER A 673 -7.75 -15.66 30.95
N CYS A 674 -8.51 -16.26 30.02
CA CYS A 674 -9.97 -16.35 30.10
C CYS A 674 -10.41 -17.72 30.65
N LEU A 675 -11.41 -17.72 31.54
CA LEU A 675 -12.04 -18.95 32.07
C LEU A 675 -13.49 -19.11 31.61
N GLU A 676 -14.14 -17.99 31.30
CA GLU A 676 -15.54 -17.87 30.94
C GLU A 676 -15.67 -17.04 29.66
N PHE A 677 -16.77 -17.20 28.94
CA PHE A 677 -17.16 -16.37 27.81
C PHE A 677 -18.56 -15.81 28.07
N TRP A 678 -18.84 -14.65 27.47
CA TRP A 678 -20.16 -14.03 27.50
C TRP A 678 -20.99 -14.53 26.33
N ASP A 679 -22.14 -15.18 26.61
CA ASP A 679 -22.99 -15.73 25.55
C ASP A 679 -24.04 -14.72 25.01
N GLY A 680 -24.07 -13.51 25.57
CA GLY A 680 -25.08 -12.48 25.29
C GLY A 680 -26.08 -12.29 26.42
N GLN A 681 -26.13 -13.18 27.41
CA GLN A 681 -27.01 -13.11 28.58
C GLN A 681 -26.28 -13.40 29.89
N ASP A 682 -25.41 -14.40 29.92
CA ASP A 682 -24.68 -14.80 31.12
C ASP A 682 -23.24 -15.27 30.82
N LEU A 683 -22.44 -15.38 31.88
CA LEU A 683 -21.08 -15.91 31.84
C LEU A 683 -21.10 -17.44 31.84
N CYS A 684 -20.53 -18.03 30.80
CA CYS A 684 -20.48 -19.47 30.58
C CYS A 684 -19.03 -19.99 30.64
N PRO A 685 -18.77 -21.16 31.23
CA PRO A 685 -17.41 -21.71 31.31
C PRO A 685 -16.87 -22.07 29.92
N LEU A 686 -15.61 -21.73 29.65
CA LEU A 686 -14.90 -22.10 28.41
C LEU A 686 -14.46 -23.57 28.44
N SER A 687 -15.11 -24.43 27.66
CA SER A 687 -14.67 -25.82 27.50
C SER A 687 -13.39 -25.92 26.64
N PRO A 688 -12.64 -27.04 26.71
CA PRO A 688 -11.51 -27.28 25.81
C PRO A 688 -11.91 -27.27 24.33
N ALA A 689 -13.14 -27.70 24.01
CA ALA A 689 -13.67 -27.67 22.65
C ALA A 689 -13.90 -26.23 22.17
N ASP A 690 -14.38 -25.34 23.03
CA ASP A 690 -14.63 -23.93 22.69
C ASP A 690 -13.33 -23.16 22.52
N ARG A 691 -12.35 -23.39 23.40
CA ARG A 691 -10.99 -22.84 23.26
C ARG A 691 -10.39 -23.20 21.90
N LYS A 692 -10.58 -24.45 21.47
CA LYS A 692 -10.12 -24.91 20.17
C LYS A 692 -10.82 -24.20 19.01
N LYS A 693 -12.15 -23.97 19.08
CA LYS A 693 -12.87 -23.20 18.04
C LYS A 693 -12.29 -21.79 17.86
N VAL A 694 -12.02 -21.09 18.97
CA VAL A 694 -11.43 -19.74 18.93
C VAL A 694 -10.02 -19.78 18.35
N GLN A 695 -9.18 -20.73 18.76
CA GLN A 695 -7.82 -20.89 18.26
C GLN A 695 -7.80 -21.24 16.76
N ASP A 696 -8.66 -22.16 16.32
CA ASP A 696 -8.76 -22.58 14.92
C ASP A 696 -9.19 -21.41 14.01
N PHE A 697 -10.09 -20.54 14.50
CA PHE A 697 -10.48 -19.31 13.79
C PHE A 697 -9.30 -18.32 13.74
N TYR A 698 -8.68 -18.02 14.88
CA TYR A 698 -7.56 -17.08 14.95
C TYR A 698 -6.39 -17.50 14.05
N GLN A 699 -6.00 -18.78 14.11
CA GLN A 699 -4.88 -19.29 13.32
C GLN A 699 -5.15 -19.17 11.82
N ARG A 700 -6.35 -19.57 11.36
CA ARG A 700 -6.71 -19.45 9.93
C ARG A 700 -6.75 -18.00 9.47
N THR A 701 -7.39 -17.12 10.23
CA THR A 701 -7.56 -15.70 9.86
C THR A 701 -6.24 -14.93 9.95
N SER A 702 -5.36 -15.26 10.91
CA SER A 702 -4.07 -14.57 11.09
C SER A 702 -3.09 -14.76 9.93
N LEU A 703 -3.31 -15.77 9.08
CA LEU A 703 -2.49 -16.01 7.87
C LEU A 703 -2.79 -15.04 6.74
N THR A 704 -4.03 -14.53 6.68
CA THR A 704 -4.50 -13.67 5.59
C THR A 704 -4.80 -12.24 6.05
N ALA A 705 -5.14 -12.04 7.33
CA ALA A 705 -5.56 -10.77 7.89
C ALA A 705 -5.02 -10.53 9.31
N TYR A 706 -5.13 -9.30 9.79
CA TYR A 706 -4.90 -8.99 11.21
C TYR A 706 -6.07 -9.56 12.02
N CYS A 707 -5.77 -10.37 13.04
CA CYS A 707 -6.77 -10.92 13.95
C CYS A 707 -6.43 -10.51 15.38
N SER A 708 -7.42 -10.09 16.16
CA SER A 708 -7.22 -9.68 17.56
C SER A 708 -8.37 -10.18 18.42
N ALA A 709 -8.01 -10.68 19.59
CA ALA A 709 -8.94 -11.12 20.59
C ALA A 709 -9.11 -10.04 21.65
N PHE A 710 -10.32 -9.97 22.22
CA PHE A 710 -10.68 -9.06 23.29
C PHE A 710 -11.21 -9.86 24.48
N ALA A 711 -10.92 -9.38 25.68
CA ALA A 711 -11.44 -9.93 26.92
C ALA A 711 -11.71 -8.80 27.91
N TYR A 712 -12.56 -9.06 28.90
CA TYR A 712 -12.85 -8.09 29.95
C TYR A 712 -12.95 -8.76 31.30
N ARG A 713 -12.66 -8.00 32.37
CA ARG A 713 -12.78 -8.46 33.75
C ARG A 713 -13.12 -7.28 34.68
N PRO A 714 -14.22 -7.33 35.45
CA PRO A 714 -14.45 -6.35 36.51
C PRO A 714 -13.41 -6.52 37.62
N LEU A 715 -12.92 -5.41 38.16
CA LEU A 715 -11.92 -5.38 39.23
C LEU A 715 -12.54 -4.91 40.53
N SER A 716 -12.27 -5.63 41.62
CA SER A 716 -12.70 -5.25 42.97
C SER A 716 -11.74 -4.31 43.68
N ARG A 717 -10.52 -4.16 43.16
CA ARG A 717 -9.43 -3.35 43.72
C ARG A 717 -8.66 -2.65 42.61
N SER A 718 -8.04 -1.53 42.94
CA SER A 718 -7.11 -0.85 42.05
C SER A 718 -5.86 -1.70 41.80
N VAL A 719 -5.25 -1.50 40.64
CA VAL A 719 -3.98 -2.11 40.27
C VAL A 719 -2.85 -1.19 40.71
N ASN A 720 -1.68 -1.74 41.01
CA ASN A 720 -0.52 -0.95 41.38
C ASN A 720 -0.01 -0.18 40.15
N SER A 721 0.11 1.14 40.26
CA SER A 721 0.54 2.04 39.18
C SER A 721 1.96 1.77 38.67
N HIS A 722 2.82 1.14 39.47
CA HIS A 722 4.15 0.70 39.03
C HIS A 722 4.08 -0.31 37.88
N LEU A 723 2.98 -1.08 37.77
CA LEU A 723 2.81 -2.06 36.70
C LEU A 723 2.63 -1.42 35.32
N SER A 724 2.19 -0.17 35.25
CA SER A 724 2.09 0.57 33.99
C SER A 724 3.44 0.98 33.42
N ASN A 725 4.51 0.96 34.24
CA ASN A 725 5.87 1.33 33.83
C ASN A 725 6.74 0.14 33.42
N VAL A 726 6.22 -1.08 33.49
CA VAL A 726 6.96 -2.32 33.18
C VAL A 726 6.17 -3.21 32.22
N TYR A 727 6.88 -4.05 31.48
CA TYR A 727 6.28 -5.07 30.62
C TYR A 727 6.41 -6.43 31.28
N LEU A 728 5.31 -7.18 31.34
CA LEU A 728 5.28 -8.48 31.96
C LEU A 728 5.64 -9.56 30.93
N GLU A 729 6.78 -10.21 31.11
CA GLU A 729 7.16 -11.38 30.31
C GLU A 729 6.62 -12.64 30.99
N LEU A 730 5.76 -13.37 30.30
CA LEU A 730 5.24 -14.66 30.77
C LEU A 730 6.14 -15.81 30.32
N PRO A 731 6.19 -16.90 31.10
CA PRO A 731 6.83 -18.13 30.67
C PRO A 731 6.13 -18.70 29.42
N ALA A 732 6.85 -19.53 28.66
CA ALA A 732 6.32 -20.16 27.43
C ALA A 732 5.02 -20.94 27.69
N ASP A 733 4.90 -21.58 28.85
CA ASP A 733 3.62 -22.12 29.35
C ASP A 733 3.15 -21.32 30.59
N SER A 734 2.12 -20.51 30.40
CA SER A 734 1.54 -19.66 31.42
C SER A 734 0.19 -20.17 31.96
N LYS A 735 -0.35 -21.28 31.45
CA LYS A 735 -1.72 -21.74 31.81
C LYS A 735 -1.87 -22.02 33.30
N HIS A 736 -0.83 -22.58 33.91
CA HIS A 736 -0.80 -22.89 35.34
C HIS A 736 -0.92 -21.65 36.24
N LEU A 737 -0.55 -20.46 35.75
CA LEU A 737 -0.59 -19.22 36.53
C LEU A 737 -2.03 -18.73 36.77
N TYR A 738 -2.99 -19.14 35.94
CA TYR A 738 -4.36 -18.63 36.00
C TYR A 738 -5.31 -19.53 36.81
N MET A 739 -5.01 -20.83 36.95
CA MET A 739 -5.85 -21.76 37.71
C MET A 739 -6.08 -21.39 39.19
N PRO A 740 -5.08 -20.88 39.94
CA PRO A 740 -5.24 -20.56 41.37
C PRO A 740 -6.10 -19.32 41.63
N TYR A 741 -6.18 -18.39 40.66
CA TYR A 741 -6.82 -17.08 40.82
C TYR A 741 -8.21 -17.01 40.18
N ARG A 742 -8.88 -18.17 40.11
CA ARG A 742 -10.25 -18.34 39.66
C ARG A 742 -11.17 -17.51 40.57
N SER A 743 -11.81 -16.49 40.00
CA SER A 743 -13.02 -15.93 40.62
C SER A 743 -14.05 -17.06 40.73
N PRO A 744 -14.79 -17.19 41.85
CA PRO A 744 -15.82 -18.21 41.94
C PRO A 744 -16.80 -18.00 40.79
N THR A 745 -16.84 -18.95 39.84
CA THR A 745 -17.87 -19.01 38.79
C THR A 745 -19.21 -18.92 39.49
N PRO A 746 -20.09 -17.97 39.16
CA PRO A 746 -21.44 -17.98 39.70
C PRO A 746 -22.05 -19.35 39.37
N MET A 747 -22.42 -20.13 40.39
CA MET A 747 -23.24 -21.30 40.13
C MET A 747 -24.52 -20.81 39.46
N HIS A 748 -24.95 -21.47 38.39
CA HIS A 748 -26.28 -21.29 37.81
C HIS A 748 -27.28 -21.26 38.96
N TRP A 749 -27.96 -20.13 39.15
CA TRP A 749 -29.03 -20.04 40.13
C TRP A 749 -30.15 -20.98 39.65
N ASP A 750 -30.16 -22.20 40.21
CA ASP A 750 -31.29 -23.10 40.07
C ASP A 750 -32.45 -22.46 40.83
N THR A 751 -33.35 -21.82 40.08
CA THR A 751 -34.59 -21.22 40.61
C THR A 751 -35.55 -22.27 41.20
N SER A 752 -35.16 -23.53 41.34
CA SER A 752 -36.02 -24.66 41.68
C SER A 752 -35.94 -25.08 43.15
N ARG A 753 -35.10 -24.45 43.98
CA ARG A 753 -34.99 -24.81 45.41
C ARG A 753 -34.85 -23.60 46.34
N SER A 754 -35.93 -22.83 46.50
CA SER A 754 -36.15 -22.04 47.72
C SER A 754 -37.61 -21.59 47.88
N THR A 755 -38.50 -22.51 48.24
CA THR A 755 -39.76 -22.16 48.89
C THR A 755 -39.56 -22.26 50.40
N HIS A 756 -38.97 -21.24 51.03
CA HIS A 756 -39.18 -20.91 52.45
C HIS A 756 -38.82 -19.42 52.67
N PRO A 757 -39.68 -18.62 53.33
CA PRO A 757 -39.44 -17.20 53.53
C PRO A 757 -38.72 -16.98 54.86
N SER A 758 -37.50 -16.44 54.83
CA SER A 758 -36.91 -15.78 56.01
C SER A 758 -35.81 -14.80 55.60
N ASN A 759 -36.02 -13.55 56.03
CA ASN A 759 -35.19 -12.35 56.00
C ASN A 759 -33.68 -12.50 55.69
N GLY A 760 -33.17 -11.60 54.84
CA GLY A 760 -31.79 -11.12 54.94
C GLY A 760 -31.06 -10.87 53.61
N HIS A 761 -30.84 -9.59 53.31
CA HIS A 761 -29.83 -9.03 52.39
C HIS A 761 -29.88 -9.41 50.90
N HIS A 762 -30.57 -8.57 50.12
CA HIS A 762 -30.36 -8.41 48.69
C HIS A 762 -28.93 -7.93 48.39
N VAL A 763 -28.09 -8.80 47.81
CA VAL A 763 -26.89 -8.40 47.09
C VAL A 763 -27.25 -8.34 45.61
N HIS A 764 -27.51 -7.14 45.12
CA HIS A 764 -27.68 -6.88 43.68
C HIS A 764 -26.37 -7.21 42.95
N SER A 765 -26.44 -8.08 41.94
CA SER A 765 -25.36 -8.35 41.00
C SER A 765 -24.98 -7.06 40.26
N LEU A 766 -23.69 -6.71 40.28
CA LEU A 766 -23.10 -5.56 39.56
C LEU A 766 -23.25 -5.65 38.03
N LEU A 767 -23.74 -6.76 37.47
CA LEU A 767 -23.90 -6.96 36.02
C LEU A 767 -25.16 -6.29 35.44
N THR A 768 -26.14 -5.89 36.25
CA THR A 768 -27.32 -5.14 35.76
C THR A 768 -27.01 -3.70 35.30
N GLN A 769 -25.78 -3.21 35.47
CA GLN A 769 -25.39 -1.86 35.01
C GLN A 769 -25.15 -1.75 33.49
N PHE A 770 -24.99 -2.87 32.76
CA PHE A 770 -24.82 -2.82 31.29
C PHE A 770 -26.10 -2.44 30.50
N HIS A 771 -27.26 -2.41 31.16
CA HIS A 771 -28.53 -2.02 30.55
C HIS A 771 -28.93 -0.56 30.83
N SER A 772 -28.17 0.19 31.64
CA SER A 772 -28.59 1.51 32.13
C SER A 772 -27.74 2.70 31.63
N THR A 773 -26.69 2.48 30.85
CA THR A 773 -25.90 3.59 30.30
C THR A 773 -26.44 4.01 28.93
N GLY A 774 -27.30 5.04 28.94
CA GLY A 774 -27.45 6.11 27.94
C GLY A 774 -27.64 5.74 26.46
N TYR A 775 -28.84 6.05 25.96
CA TYR A 775 -29.13 6.35 24.55
C TYR A 775 -28.34 7.57 24.04
#